data_AF-A0A8C1DRQ7-F1
#
_entry.id   AF-A0A8C1DRQ7-F1
#
_cell.length_a   1.000
_cell.length_b   1.000
_cell.length_c   1.000
_cell.angle_alpha   90.00
_cell.angle_beta   90.00
_cell.angle_gamma   90.00
#
_symmetry.space_group_name_H-M   'P 1'
#
loop_
_entity.id
_entity.type
_entity.pdbx_description
1 polymer ?
#
loop_
_entity_poly.entity_id
_entity_poly.type
_entity_poly.pdbx_seq_one_letter_code
_entity_poly.pdbx_strand_id
1 'polypeptide(L)'
;SPGLSLYFEDGHDDLDDFGFDDYGSECDGIRITAFLDAGQDNLTPLGRLEKYAFSENVFNRQIVARGMLDVLREFSDNENDFISIMETVARMSEDGEPTVRAELMEQVPNIAMFLHENRPNFPEAFSRYLVPIVVRYLTDPNNQVRKTSQAALLVLLEQGLMSKADMEGKVCPVLLELTEPSSDDDYKIEAVAIMCKLVSMLTKDTVEHLLLLRFCELCGDVRLFQVRKVCAANFGELCSIAGQEATEKLLMPKFFDLCSDSLWGIRKACAECFMVVSNCTNPEVRRTKLSPLFINLISDQSRWVRQAAFQSLGRFISTFANPSITGLHFCEDGTLREIPKISSERMIAEGSCDTENWSNDAKNSQLQSTSDLTGPPSHPPEGNSSAQPKEDGTSSGQPTHSAPLSRQQMDDCTMFNSFSFWRSPLPDITQDLQLLQEEERDEVIEKQDETMRDTEGDACACPFLTKDIVINFPVCFPLAAQVKVLSAALKAAELESQREDADESVSESNSSTGSPTSDELSAMSELSLTDAQISDSPSSSPVLEKSKIQNVIPQQLLDQYLSMTDPTRAQTVDTEIAKHCAFSLPGVALTLGRQNWHCLKDTYETLATDVQWKVRRTLAFSIHELAVILGDQLTAADLVPIFNCFLKDLDEVRIGVLKHLYDFLKLLHADKRREYLYQLQEFMVTENSKNWRFRYELAEQLILIIELYSHNDVYDYLRQIALNLCSDKVSEVRWISYKLVSHVPFSLLSKIATTLHNELIMRFCHCTKWVGRQAFAFICQAIVEEDCMPMDQFAQHLLPSLLSLSSDPVPNVRVLVAKALQQSVLEKSSAYSDELEEALSELRMDKDRDVRFFATLDPNRNVMDTAALI
;
A
#
# COMPACT_ATOMS: atom_id res chain seq x y z
N SER A 1 -8.30 3.75 6.70
CA SER A 1 -8.47 3.30 5.31
C SER A 1 -9.90 3.56 4.88
N PRO A 2 -10.16 4.38 3.85
CA PRO A 2 -11.49 4.53 3.25
C PRO A 2 -11.70 3.56 2.06
N GLY A 3 -12.95 3.28 1.71
CA GLY A 3 -13.31 2.36 0.62
C GLY A 3 -13.06 2.92 -0.78
N LEU A 4 -12.94 2.02 -1.76
CA LEU A 4 -12.83 2.35 -3.19
C LEU A 4 -14.20 2.75 -3.74
N SER A 5 -14.47 4.07 -3.80
CA SER A 5 -15.64 4.58 -4.52
C SER A 5 -15.46 4.34 -6.02
N LEU A 6 -16.31 3.51 -6.62
CA LEU A 6 -16.32 3.21 -8.05
C LEU A 6 -16.94 4.36 -8.86
N TYR A 7 -16.17 5.43 -9.08
CA TYR A 7 -16.47 6.43 -10.11
C TYR A 7 -15.64 6.19 -11.38
N PHE A 8 -16.28 6.37 -12.53
CA PHE A 8 -15.70 6.14 -13.85
C PHE A 8 -14.75 7.28 -14.24
N GLU A 9 -13.48 6.95 -14.50
CA GLU A 9 -12.63 7.74 -15.40
C GLU A 9 -12.58 7.07 -16.79
N ASP A 10 -13.61 7.32 -17.61
CA ASP A 10 -13.51 7.28 -19.08
C ASP A 10 -13.76 8.74 -19.55
N GLY A 11 -13.00 9.23 -20.52
CA GLY A 11 -12.94 10.67 -20.86
C GLY A 11 -14.19 11.22 -21.57
N HIS A 12 -14.32 12.56 -21.60
CA HIS A 12 -15.34 13.26 -22.38
C HIS A 12 -15.40 12.78 -23.84
N ASP A 13 -16.60 12.41 -24.30
CA ASP A 13 -17.25 12.95 -25.50
C ASP A 13 -18.76 12.62 -25.46
N ASP A 14 -19.60 13.63 -25.68
CA ASP A 14 -21.04 13.60 -26.02
C ASP A 14 -22.00 12.61 -25.31
N LEU A 15 -22.56 12.97 -24.15
CA LEU A 15 -23.94 12.56 -23.77
C LEU A 15 -24.66 13.47 -22.72
N ASP A 16 -24.36 14.77 -22.67
CA ASP A 16 -25.01 15.73 -21.76
C ASP A 16 -26.40 16.20 -22.27
N ASP A 17 -27.48 15.43 -22.04
CA ASP A 17 -28.86 15.97 -21.94
C ASP A 17 -29.85 15.02 -21.23
N PHE A 18 -29.77 14.92 -19.90
CA PHE A 18 -30.93 14.56 -19.06
C PHE A 18 -30.85 15.31 -17.72
N GLY A 19 -31.80 16.23 -17.51
CA GLY A 19 -31.77 17.16 -16.38
C GLY A 19 -31.87 16.49 -15.00
N PHE A 20 -30.90 16.79 -14.14
CA PHE A 20 -30.93 16.47 -12.71
C PHE A 20 -31.59 17.65 -11.97
N ASP A 21 -32.92 17.66 -11.88
CA ASP A 21 -33.65 18.71 -11.15
C ASP A 21 -33.41 18.56 -9.64
N ASP A 22 -32.70 19.53 -9.07
CA ASP A 22 -32.24 19.55 -7.67
C ASP A 22 -33.39 19.86 -6.70
N TYR A 23 -33.85 18.83 -5.98
CA TYR A 23 -34.93 18.92 -4.98
C TYR A 23 -34.68 17.96 -3.79
N GLY A 24 -33.73 18.31 -2.91
CA GLY A 24 -33.39 17.42 -1.78
C GLY A 24 -32.55 17.98 -0.62
N SER A 25 -32.64 19.27 -0.26
CA SER A 25 -31.67 19.91 0.67
C SER A 25 -32.22 20.56 1.96
N GLU A 26 -33.49 20.35 2.36
CA GLU A 26 -34.11 21.11 3.48
C GLU A 26 -34.61 20.28 4.69
N CYS A 27 -34.20 19.01 4.88
CA CYS A 27 -34.80 18.14 5.93
C CYS A 27 -33.84 17.35 6.86
N ASP A 28 -32.53 17.56 6.83
CA ASP A 28 -31.56 16.81 7.66
C ASP A 28 -31.60 17.12 9.17
N GLY A 29 -32.47 18.02 9.63
CA GLY A 29 -32.49 18.52 11.01
C GLY A 29 -33.42 17.79 12.00
N ILE A 30 -34.30 16.90 11.55
CA ILE A 30 -35.35 16.32 12.42
C ILE A 30 -34.95 14.92 12.91
N ARG A 31 -34.48 14.83 14.17
CA ARG A 31 -34.39 13.53 14.86
C ARG A 31 -35.79 12.94 15.00
N ILE A 32 -35.98 11.73 14.47
CA ILE A 32 -37.24 11.00 14.58
C ILE A 32 -37.69 10.78 16.02
N THR A 33 -36.74 10.61 16.96
CA THR A 33 -37.04 10.39 18.38
C THR A 33 -37.76 11.60 18.99
N ALA A 34 -37.34 12.83 18.65
CA ALA A 34 -38.05 14.05 19.04
C ALA A 34 -39.44 14.18 18.36
N PHE A 35 -39.58 13.73 17.11
CA PHE A 35 -40.88 13.62 16.44
C PHE A 35 -41.79 12.56 17.11
N LEU A 36 -41.16 11.52 17.69
CA LEU A 36 -41.75 10.52 18.57
C LEU A 36 -41.77 10.94 20.05
N ASP A 37 -41.64 12.23 20.37
CA ASP A 37 -41.94 12.78 21.71
C ASP A 37 -42.97 13.92 21.67
N ALA A 38 -43.10 14.63 20.55
CA ALA A 38 -43.95 15.81 20.41
C ALA A 38 -45.49 15.56 20.36
N GLY A 39 -45.96 14.33 20.65
CA GLY A 39 -47.35 13.90 20.43
C GLY A 39 -48.28 14.02 21.65
N GLN A 40 -49.49 14.56 21.45
CA GLN A 40 -50.55 14.62 22.48
C GLN A 40 -51.42 13.34 22.59
N ASP A 41 -51.05 12.26 21.90
CA ASP A 41 -51.78 10.98 21.91
C ASP A 41 -51.29 10.06 23.04
N ASN A 42 -52.21 9.34 23.70
CA ASN A 42 -51.92 8.32 24.72
C ASN A 42 -51.33 7.00 24.12
N LEU A 43 -50.45 7.11 23.12
CA LEU A 43 -49.81 5.99 22.42
C LEU A 43 -48.34 5.85 22.85
N THR A 44 -47.87 4.60 22.96
CA THR A 44 -46.45 4.29 23.18
C THR A 44 -45.58 4.77 22.02
N PRO A 45 -44.25 4.94 22.19
CA PRO A 45 -43.35 5.29 21.10
C PRO A 45 -43.51 4.38 19.88
N LEU A 46 -43.58 3.06 20.07
CA LEU A 46 -43.85 2.09 19.00
C LEU A 46 -45.25 2.21 18.37
N GLY A 47 -46.29 2.44 19.18
CA GLY A 47 -47.63 2.69 18.66
C GLY A 47 -47.74 3.97 17.83
N ARG A 48 -46.83 4.93 18.07
CA ARG A 48 -46.68 6.15 17.25
C ARG A 48 -45.77 5.92 16.04
N LEU A 49 -44.74 5.09 16.15
CA LEU A 49 -43.95 4.60 15.02
C LEU A 49 -44.86 3.96 13.97
N GLU A 50 -45.67 2.96 14.35
CA GLU A 50 -46.62 2.32 13.43
C GLU A 50 -47.64 3.32 12.87
N LYS A 51 -48.18 4.22 13.71
CA LYS A 51 -49.13 5.27 13.27
C LYS A 51 -48.55 6.15 12.15
N TYR A 52 -47.27 6.51 12.22
CA TYR A 52 -46.63 7.32 11.18
C TYR A 52 -46.14 6.48 9.99
N ALA A 53 -45.53 5.32 10.26
CA ALA A 53 -45.05 4.34 9.27
C ALA A 53 -46.13 3.92 8.27
N PHE A 54 -47.38 3.84 8.69
CA PHE A 54 -48.52 3.44 7.85
C PHE A 54 -49.56 4.55 7.68
N SER A 55 -49.17 5.82 7.85
CA SER A 55 -50.03 6.98 7.57
C SER A 55 -50.13 7.30 6.08
N GLU A 56 -51.28 7.84 5.65
CA GLU A 56 -51.54 8.22 4.25
C GLU A 56 -50.53 9.24 3.71
N ASN A 57 -49.97 10.09 4.57
CA ASN A 57 -48.96 11.09 4.19
C ASN A 57 -47.58 10.46 3.92
N VAL A 58 -47.15 10.48 2.66
CA VAL A 58 -45.86 9.96 2.19
C VAL A 58 -44.68 10.55 2.97
N PHE A 59 -44.72 11.86 3.27
CA PHE A 59 -43.64 12.55 3.98
C PHE A 59 -43.41 12.01 5.40
N ASN A 60 -44.49 11.64 6.11
CA ASN A 60 -44.37 10.97 7.41
C ASN A 60 -43.65 9.62 7.27
N ARG A 61 -43.99 8.84 6.23
CA ARG A 61 -43.40 7.51 5.98
C ARG A 61 -41.93 7.62 5.58
N GLN A 62 -41.55 8.64 4.81
CA GLN A 62 -40.15 8.96 4.50
C GLN A 62 -39.34 9.32 5.76
N ILE A 63 -39.87 10.18 6.65
CA ILE A 63 -39.22 10.50 7.94
C ILE A 63 -39.03 9.22 8.76
N VAL A 64 -40.03 8.33 8.82
CA VAL A 64 -39.90 7.06 9.55
C VAL A 64 -38.87 6.13 8.92
N ALA A 65 -38.79 6.07 7.59
CA ALA A 65 -37.80 5.28 6.87
C ALA A 65 -36.35 5.76 7.15
N ARG A 66 -36.10 7.08 7.04
CA ARG A 66 -34.79 7.69 7.30
C ARG A 66 -34.37 7.56 8.76
N GLY A 67 -35.30 7.75 9.70
CA GLY A 67 -35.01 7.69 11.14
C GLY A 67 -34.92 6.27 11.74
N MET A 68 -35.19 5.22 10.96
CA MET A 68 -35.37 3.86 11.49
C MET A 68 -34.17 3.34 12.32
N LEU A 69 -32.95 3.75 11.98
CA LEU A 69 -31.73 3.41 12.73
C LEU A 69 -31.74 3.97 14.16
N ASP A 70 -32.19 5.20 14.36
CA ASP A 70 -32.21 5.84 15.68
C ASP A 70 -33.29 5.23 16.56
N VAL A 71 -34.42 4.82 15.99
CA VAL A 71 -35.46 4.06 16.70
C VAL A 71 -34.94 2.68 17.10
N LEU A 72 -34.18 1.99 16.23
CA LEU A 72 -33.54 0.73 16.59
C LEU A 72 -32.51 0.91 17.72
N ARG A 73 -31.72 1.99 17.71
CA ARG A 73 -30.78 2.31 18.79
C ARG A 73 -31.50 2.51 20.13
N GLU A 74 -32.60 3.27 20.16
CA GLU A 74 -33.33 3.60 21.39
C GLU A 74 -34.11 2.42 21.99
N PHE A 75 -34.63 1.51 21.16
CA PHE A 75 -35.55 0.45 21.58
C PHE A 75 -35.05 -0.99 21.38
N SER A 76 -33.78 -1.19 21.01
CA SER A 76 -33.26 -2.55 20.73
C SER A 76 -33.20 -3.48 21.95
N ASP A 77 -32.95 -2.97 23.16
CA ASP A 77 -32.68 -3.80 24.35
C ASP A 77 -33.76 -4.86 24.63
N ASN A 78 -35.03 -4.54 24.38
CA ASN A 78 -36.15 -5.48 24.50
C ASN A 78 -36.36 -6.27 23.19
N GLU A 79 -36.30 -7.60 23.25
CA GLU A 79 -36.52 -8.47 22.08
C GLU A 79 -37.89 -8.26 21.41
N ASN A 80 -38.94 -7.98 22.18
CA ASN A 80 -40.29 -7.80 21.63
C ASN A 80 -40.43 -6.47 20.86
N ASP A 81 -39.78 -5.42 21.37
CA ASP A 81 -39.78 -4.10 20.75
C ASP A 81 -38.92 -4.14 19.48
N PHE A 82 -37.74 -4.78 19.55
CA PHE A 82 -36.90 -5.07 18.40
C PHE A 82 -37.65 -5.85 17.30
N ILE A 83 -38.34 -6.94 17.64
CA ILE A 83 -39.15 -7.72 16.66
C ILE A 83 -40.23 -6.82 16.03
N SER A 84 -40.92 -6.00 16.84
CA SER A 84 -41.96 -5.09 16.35
C SER A 84 -41.39 -4.03 15.38
N ILE A 85 -40.18 -3.53 15.61
CA ILE A 85 -39.50 -2.60 14.71
C ILE A 85 -39.04 -3.31 13.44
N MET A 86 -38.48 -4.52 13.52
CA MET A 86 -38.07 -5.28 12.34
C MET A 86 -39.26 -5.74 11.48
N GLU A 87 -40.42 -6.01 12.08
CA GLU A 87 -41.69 -6.20 11.35
C GLU A 87 -42.22 -4.90 10.74
N THR A 88 -41.99 -3.75 11.40
CA THR A 88 -42.29 -2.43 10.82
C THR A 88 -41.41 -2.15 9.60
N VAL A 89 -40.10 -2.44 9.67
CA VAL A 89 -39.15 -2.38 8.54
C VAL A 89 -39.62 -3.26 7.38
N ALA A 90 -39.96 -4.53 7.66
CA ALA A 90 -40.45 -5.44 6.64
C ALA A 90 -41.73 -4.90 5.97
N ARG A 91 -42.69 -4.40 6.75
CA ARG A 91 -43.96 -3.88 6.22
C ARG A 91 -43.78 -2.56 5.45
N MET A 92 -42.89 -1.66 5.89
CA MET A 92 -42.53 -0.45 5.15
C MET A 92 -41.76 -0.74 3.86
N SER A 93 -41.09 -1.90 3.76
CA SER A 93 -40.45 -2.30 2.51
C SER A 93 -41.45 -2.69 1.40
N GLU A 94 -42.75 -2.77 1.71
CA GLU A 94 -43.83 -3.03 0.76
C GLU A 94 -44.65 -1.77 0.43
N ASP A 95 -44.13 -0.57 0.75
CA ASP A 95 -44.79 0.71 0.44
C ASP A 95 -45.06 0.89 -1.06
N GLY A 96 -46.18 1.52 -1.40
CA GLY A 96 -46.49 1.87 -2.79
C GLY A 96 -45.56 2.94 -3.38
N GLU A 97 -45.00 3.81 -2.52
CA GLU A 97 -44.19 4.94 -2.96
C GLU A 97 -42.70 4.59 -3.08
N PRO A 98 -42.07 4.76 -4.25
CA PRO A 98 -40.64 4.46 -4.43
C PRO A 98 -39.71 5.28 -3.53
N THR A 99 -40.08 6.51 -3.17
CA THR A 99 -39.25 7.39 -2.33
C THR A 99 -39.12 6.88 -0.90
N VAL A 100 -40.20 6.37 -0.30
CA VAL A 100 -40.18 5.72 1.03
C VAL A 100 -39.27 4.49 0.99
N ARG A 101 -39.36 3.70 -0.08
CA ARG A 101 -38.58 2.48 -0.25
C ARG A 101 -37.09 2.75 -0.49
N ALA A 102 -36.74 3.80 -1.22
CA ALA A 102 -35.36 4.24 -1.40
C ALA A 102 -34.73 4.74 -0.08
N GLU A 103 -35.42 5.64 0.64
CA GLU A 103 -34.98 6.14 1.96
C GLU A 103 -34.76 5.00 2.97
N LEU A 104 -35.66 3.99 2.98
CA LEU A 104 -35.50 2.81 3.83
C LEU A 104 -34.27 1.99 3.43
N MET A 105 -34.05 1.79 2.13
CA MET A 105 -32.94 1.01 1.59
C MET A 105 -31.58 1.64 1.91
N GLU A 106 -31.50 2.96 1.90
CA GLU A 106 -30.31 3.74 2.26
C GLU A 106 -29.88 3.52 3.73
N GLN A 107 -30.84 3.23 4.62
CA GLN A 107 -30.53 2.90 6.03
C GLN A 107 -30.12 1.45 6.27
N VAL A 108 -30.40 0.51 5.35
CA VAL A 108 -30.14 -0.92 5.57
C VAL A 108 -28.66 -1.25 5.89
N PRO A 109 -27.64 -0.67 5.22
CA PRO A 109 -26.24 -0.91 5.60
C PRO A 109 -25.92 -0.43 7.02
N ASN A 110 -26.44 0.74 7.42
CA ASN A 110 -26.21 1.31 8.76
C ASN A 110 -26.90 0.48 9.84
N ILE A 111 -28.12 -0.01 9.55
CA ILE A 111 -28.86 -0.94 10.42
C ILE A 111 -28.11 -2.27 10.53
N ALA A 112 -27.58 -2.82 9.43
CA ALA A 112 -26.83 -4.06 9.45
C ALA A 112 -25.53 -3.96 10.28
N MET A 113 -24.78 -2.86 10.14
CA MET A 113 -23.63 -2.56 11.01
C MET A 113 -24.02 -2.50 12.49
N PHE A 114 -25.03 -1.69 12.83
CA PHE A 114 -25.51 -1.56 14.22
C PHE A 114 -25.92 -2.92 14.82
N LEU A 115 -26.66 -3.74 14.07
CA LEU A 115 -27.06 -5.07 14.53
C LEU A 115 -25.87 -6.02 14.67
N HIS A 116 -24.88 -5.96 13.77
CA HIS A 116 -23.65 -6.77 13.85
C HIS A 116 -22.82 -6.45 15.09
N GLU A 117 -22.69 -5.17 15.43
CA GLU A 117 -21.95 -4.68 16.59
C GLU A 117 -22.69 -4.97 17.92
N ASN A 118 -24.02 -4.86 17.95
CA ASN A 118 -24.79 -4.80 19.21
C ASN A 118 -25.70 -6.03 19.48
N ARG A 119 -25.78 -7.04 18.60
CA ARG A 119 -26.72 -8.16 18.76
C ARG A 119 -26.11 -9.54 18.45
N PRO A 120 -26.06 -10.50 19.40
CA PRO A 120 -25.48 -11.83 19.15
C PRO A 120 -26.27 -12.65 18.11
N ASN A 121 -27.58 -12.43 18.00
CA ASN A 121 -28.46 -13.09 17.04
C ASN A 121 -28.48 -12.39 15.66
N PHE A 122 -27.53 -11.48 15.39
CA PHE A 122 -27.41 -10.73 14.13
C PHE A 122 -27.58 -11.59 12.86
N PRO A 123 -26.88 -12.74 12.69
CA PRO A 123 -26.93 -13.48 11.43
C PRO A 123 -28.34 -13.95 11.08
N GLU A 124 -29.13 -14.44 12.05
CA GLU A 124 -30.50 -14.86 11.80
C GLU A 124 -31.42 -13.66 11.54
N ALA A 125 -31.29 -12.56 12.31
CA ALA A 125 -32.10 -11.36 12.11
C ALA A 125 -31.84 -10.70 10.73
N PHE A 126 -30.57 -10.57 10.35
CA PHE A 126 -30.16 -10.04 9.04
C PHE A 126 -30.65 -10.94 7.90
N SER A 127 -30.42 -12.25 8.01
CA SER A 127 -30.85 -13.27 7.05
C SER A 127 -32.37 -13.31 6.87
N ARG A 128 -33.14 -13.12 7.95
CA ARG A 128 -34.61 -13.19 7.98
C ARG A 128 -35.29 -11.91 7.50
N TYR A 129 -34.82 -10.74 7.93
CA TYR A 129 -35.52 -9.47 7.69
C TYR A 129 -34.89 -8.63 6.58
N LEU A 130 -33.56 -8.52 6.52
CA LEU A 130 -32.88 -7.53 5.66
C LEU A 130 -32.48 -8.10 4.29
N VAL A 131 -31.94 -9.32 4.23
CA VAL A 131 -31.57 -9.95 2.94
C VAL A 131 -32.75 -10.05 1.96
N PRO A 132 -33.98 -10.43 2.37
CA PRO A 132 -35.13 -10.47 1.45
C PRO A 132 -35.53 -9.11 0.90
N ILE A 133 -35.32 -8.01 1.64
CA ILE A 133 -35.60 -6.64 1.20
C ILE A 133 -34.60 -6.24 0.12
N VAL A 134 -33.30 -6.38 0.42
CA VAL A 134 -32.19 -6.10 -0.51
C VAL A 134 -32.42 -6.84 -1.83
N VAL A 135 -32.61 -8.16 -1.77
CA VAL A 135 -32.78 -9.02 -2.95
C VAL A 135 -34.03 -8.66 -3.75
N ARG A 136 -35.19 -8.42 -3.11
CA ARG A 136 -36.42 -8.02 -3.81
C ARG A 136 -36.29 -6.66 -4.50
N TYR A 137 -35.54 -5.72 -3.94
CA TYR A 137 -35.31 -4.42 -4.54
C TYR A 137 -34.32 -4.45 -5.72
N LEU A 138 -33.56 -5.53 -5.94
CA LEU A 138 -32.80 -5.69 -7.20
C LEU A 138 -33.73 -5.77 -8.42
N THR A 139 -34.96 -6.25 -8.23
CA THR A 139 -36.02 -6.37 -9.25
C THR A 139 -37.03 -5.20 -9.22
N ASP A 140 -36.69 -4.06 -8.61
CA ASP A 140 -37.68 -2.99 -8.43
C ASP A 140 -38.06 -2.27 -9.75
N PRO A 141 -39.36 -2.01 -10.00
CA PRO A 141 -39.78 -1.24 -11.16
C PRO A 141 -39.27 0.22 -11.16
N ASN A 142 -38.82 0.76 -10.03
CA ASN A 142 -38.23 2.09 -9.96
C ASN A 142 -36.69 2.04 -9.95
N ASN A 143 -36.08 2.70 -10.94
CA ASN A 143 -34.62 2.70 -11.15
C ASN A 143 -33.83 3.28 -9.95
N GLN A 144 -34.40 4.19 -9.15
CA GLN A 144 -33.71 4.71 -7.95
C GLN A 144 -33.67 3.66 -6.84
N VAL A 145 -34.81 2.99 -6.57
CA VAL A 145 -34.88 1.93 -5.54
C VAL A 145 -33.92 0.79 -5.86
N ARG A 146 -33.81 0.40 -7.15
CA ARG A 146 -32.79 -0.56 -7.61
C ARG A 146 -31.39 -0.09 -7.28
N LYS A 147 -31.00 1.10 -7.74
CA LYS A 147 -29.63 1.62 -7.56
C LYS A 147 -29.25 1.75 -6.08
N THR A 148 -30.16 2.22 -5.22
CA THR A 148 -29.93 2.25 -3.76
C THR A 148 -29.76 0.84 -3.19
N SER A 149 -30.56 -0.15 -3.62
CA SER A 149 -30.39 -1.55 -3.17
C SER A 149 -29.08 -2.18 -3.66
N GLN A 150 -28.67 -1.89 -4.89
CA GLN A 150 -27.41 -2.39 -5.46
C GLN A 150 -26.21 -1.78 -4.73
N ALA A 151 -26.22 -0.47 -4.46
CA ALA A 151 -25.20 0.19 -3.64
C ALA A 151 -25.16 -0.38 -2.21
N ALA A 152 -26.32 -0.54 -1.56
CA ALA A 152 -26.43 -1.13 -0.24
C ALA A 152 -25.93 -2.59 -0.21
N LEU A 153 -26.28 -3.41 -1.21
CA LEU A 153 -25.78 -4.78 -1.34
C LEU A 153 -24.26 -4.82 -1.48
N LEU A 154 -23.67 -3.94 -2.30
CA LEU A 154 -22.22 -3.84 -2.44
C LEU A 154 -21.55 -3.49 -1.10
N VAL A 155 -22.10 -2.56 -0.32
CA VAL A 155 -21.59 -2.25 1.04
C VAL A 155 -21.72 -3.45 1.98
N LEU A 156 -22.88 -4.12 2.01
CA LEU A 156 -23.12 -5.30 2.84
C LEU A 156 -22.17 -6.47 2.50
N LEU A 157 -21.81 -6.62 1.23
CA LEU A 157 -20.83 -7.58 0.74
C LEU A 157 -19.40 -7.16 1.13
N GLU A 158 -18.99 -5.92 0.85
CA GLU A 158 -17.62 -5.43 1.11
C GLU A 158 -17.27 -5.34 2.61
N GLN A 159 -18.24 -5.08 3.48
CA GLN A 159 -18.06 -5.13 4.94
C GLN A 159 -18.17 -6.56 5.52
N GLY A 160 -18.40 -7.59 4.69
CA GLY A 160 -18.49 -8.98 5.14
C GLY A 160 -19.72 -9.32 5.99
N LEU A 161 -20.74 -8.46 6.00
CA LEU A 161 -21.92 -8.57 6.87
C LEU A 161 -22.89 -9.69 6.45
N MET A 162 -22.82 -10.14 5.19
CA MET A 162 -23.67 -11.20 4.65
C MET A 162 -23.02 -12.58 4.81
N SER A 163 -23.81 -13.58 5.26
CA SER A 163 -23.33 -14.96 5.35
C SER A 163 -23.18 -15.58 3.96
N LYS A 164 -22.23 -16.53 3.79
CA LYS A 164 -22.09 -17.27 2.52
C LYS A 164 -23.38 -18.02 2.14
N ALA A 165 -24.10 -18.57 3.12
CA ALA A 165 -25.39 -19.23 2.89
C ALA A 165 -26.47 -18.28 2.36
N ASP A 166 -26.44 -16.99 2.74
CA ASP A 166 -27.35 -15.97 2.17
C ASP A 166 -26.93 -15.55 0.75
N MET A 167 -25.63 -15.38 0.51
CA MET A 167 -25.10 -15.13 -0.85
C MET A 167 -25.52 -16.25 -1.81
N GLU A 168 -25.31 -17.51 -1.41
CA GLU A 168 -25.57 -18.70 -2.22
C GLU A 168 -27.07 -19.01 -2.35
N GLY A 169 -27.82 -18.95 -1.24
CA GLY A 169 -29.21 -19.37 -1.18
C GLY A 169 -30.24 -18.30 -1.56
N LYS A 170 -29.87 -17.00 -1.57
CA LYS A 170 -30.81 -15.89 -1.82
C LYS A 170 -30.34 -14.90 -2.88
N VAL A 171 -29.06 -14.51 -2.88
CA VAL A 171 -28.55 -13.53 -3.86
C VAL A 171 -28.27 -14.19 -5.21
N CYS A 172 -27.51 -15.29 -5.25
CA CYS A 172 -27.14 -15.97 -6.49
C CYS A 172 -28.35 -16.38 -7.36
N PRO A 173 -29.46 -16.96 -6.84
CA PRO A 173 -30.60 -17.33 -7.67
C PRO A 173 -31.23 -16.15 -8.41
N VAL A 174 -31.37 -15.00 -7.74
CA VAL A 174 -31.95 -13.79 -8.35
C VAL A 174 -31.00 -13.13 -9.34
N LEU A 175 -29.67 -13.20 -9.12
CA LEU A 175 -28.70 -12.79 -10.14
C LEU A 175 -28.70 -13.72 -11.37
N LEU A 176 -28.92 -15.02 -11.19
CA LEU A 176 -29.05 -15.96 -12.31
C LEU A 176 -30.32 -15.68 -13.13
N GLU A 177 -31.45 -15.42 -12.47
CA GLU A 177 -32.72 -15.01 -13.11
C GLU A 177 -32.57 -13.66 -13.84
N LEU A 178 -32.06 -12.63 -13.17
CA LEU A 178 -31.87 -11.29 -13.75
C LEU A 178 -30.87 -11.25 -14.92
N THR A 179 -29.99 -12.24 -15.03
CA THR A 179 -29.04 -12.34 -16.16
C THR A 179 -29.52 -13.25 -17.29
N GLU A 180 -30.73 -13.81 -17.24
CA GLU A 180 -31.26 -14.66 -18.32
C GLU A 180 -31.33 -13.95 -19.69
N PRO A 181 -31.32 -14.68 -20.82
CA PRO A 181 -31.59 -14.10 -22.14
C PRO A 181 -32.94 -13.36 -22.19
N SER A 182 -33.92 -13.89 -21.45
CA SER A 182 -35.29 -13.40 -21.23
C SER A 182 -35.38 -12.05 -20.52
N SER A 183 -34.40 -11.74 -19.66
CA SER A 183 -34.41 -10.59 -18.76
C SER A 183 -34.32 -9.26 -19.50
N ASP A 184 -34.74 -8.18 -18.84
CA ASP A 184 -34.61 -6.80 -19.33
C ASP A 184 -33.15 -6.39 -19.49
N ASP A 185 -32.89 -5.35 -20.28
CA ASP A 185 -31.54 -4.86 -20.53
C ASP A 185 -30.99 -4.02 -19.37
N ASP A 186 -31.83 -3.23 -18.68
CA ASP A 186 -31.42 -2.45 -17.51
C ASP A 186 -30.95 -3.38 -16.37
N TYR A 187 -31.80 -4.33 -15.97
CA TYR A 187 -31.49 -5.24 -14.85
C TYR A 187 -30.26 -6.11 -15.13
N LYS A 188 -30.06 -6.53 -16.39
CA LYS A 188 -28.99 -7.46 -16.76
C LYS A 188 -27.61 -6.85 -16.56
N ILE A 189 -27.38 -5.60 -16.96
CA ILE A 189 -26.06 -4.96 -16.81
C ILE A 189 -25.72 -4.83 -15.32
N GLU A 190 -26.69 -4.38 -14.52
CA GLU A 190 -26.57 -4.19 -13.08
C GLU A 190 -26.31 -5.54 -12.36
N ALA A 191 -27.05 -6.60 -12.72
CA ALA A 191 -26.89 -7.93 -12.14
C ALA A 191 -25.55 -8.60 -12.51
N VAL A 192 -25.03 -8.42 -13.73
CA VAL A 192 -23.71 -8.98 -14.12
C VAL A 192 -22.58 -8.33 -13.31
N ALA A 193 -22.65 -7.03 -13.04
CA ALA A 193 -21.63 -6.35 -12.23
C ALA A 193 -21.59 -6.89 -10.79
N ILE A 194 -22.75 -7.09 -10.16
CA ILE A 194 -22.84 -7.67 -8.81
C ILE A 194 -22.40 -9.13 -8.82
N MET A 195 -22.82 -9.92 -9.83
CA MET A 195 -22.39 -11.31 -9.99
C MET A 195 -20.86 -11.42 -10.07
N CYS A 196 -20.19 -10.52 -10.80
CA CYS A 196 -18.72 -10.48 -10.87
C CYS A 196 -18.08 -10.16 -9.51
N LYS A 197 -18.56 -9.13 -8.81
CA LYS A 197 -18.04 -8.75 -7.47
C LYS A 197 -18.18 -9.90 -6.46
N LEU A 198 -19.30 -10.61 -6.52
CA LEU A 198 -19.66 -11.68 -5.59
C LEU A 198 -18.80 -12.96 -5.77
N VAL A 199 -18.17 -13.17 -6.93
CA VAL A 199 -17.22 -14.28 -7.16
C VAL A 199 -16.11 -14.30 -6.09
N SER A 200 -15.58 -13.12 -5.72
CA SER A 200 -14.49 -12.95 -4.75
C SER A 200 -14.80 -13.40 -3.31
N MET A 201 -16.08 -13.66 -3.00
CA MET A 201 -16.56 -13.95 -1.63
C MET A 201 -17.07 -15.40 -1.46
N LEU A 202 -17.41 -16.05 -2.56
CA LEU A 202 -17.88 -17.44 -2.60
C LEU A 202 -16.75 -18.46 -2.39
N THR A 203 -17.08 -19.75 -2.45
CA THR A 203 -16.08 -20.82 -2.61
C THR A 203 -15.86 -21.14 -4.09
N LYS A 204 -14.71 -21.74 -4.43
CA LYS A 204 -14.42 -22.22 -5.78
C LYS A 204 -15.52 -23.17 -6.30
N ASP A 205 -15.92 -24.14 -5.49
CA ASP A 205 -16.94 -25.13 -5.86
C ASP A 205 -18.30 -24.45 -6.17
N THR A 206 -18.66 -23.46 -5.36
CA THR A 206 -19.86 -22.63 -5.59
C THR A 206 -19.78 -21.87 -6.91
N VAL A 207 -18.64 -21.21 -7.19
CA VAL A 207 -18.43 -20.44 -8.42
C VAL A 207 -18.47 -21.35 -9.64
N GLU A 208 -17.78 -22.49 -9.59
CA GLU A 208 -17.70 -23.46 -10.70
C GLU A 208 -19.07 -24.10 -11.00
N HIS A 209 -19.86 -24.42 -9.98
CA HIS A 209 -21.16 -25.06 -10.16
C HIS A 209 -22.34 -24.11 -10.43
N LEU A 210 -22.35 -22.88 -9.88
CA LEU A 210 -23.49 -21.96 -10.01
C LEU A 210 -23.27 -20.84 -11.04
N LEU A 211 -22.09 -20.19 -11.05
CA LEU A 211 -21.90 -18.92 -11.77
C LEU A 211 -21.10 -19.07 -13.06
N LEU A 212 -20.14 -20.00 -13.11
CA LEU A 212 -19.16 -20.10 -14.20
C LEU A 212 -19.82 -20.31 -15.59
N LEU A 213 -20.84 -21.18 -15.68
CA LEU A 213 -21.56 -21.41 -16.93
C LEU A 213 -22.36 -20.17 -17.37
N ARG A 214 -23.05 -19.50 -16.44
CA ARG A 214 -23.77 -18.24 -16.71
C ARG A 214 -22.81 -17.18 -17.24
N PHE A 215 -21.66 -17.01 -16.60
CA PHE A 215 -20.63 -16.06 -17.06
C PHE A 215 -20.09 -16.41 -18.46
N CYS A 216 -19.88 -17.69 -18.77
CA CYS A 216 -19.44 -18.14 -20.10
C CYS A 216 -20.46 -17.82 -21.20
N GLU A 217 -21.76 -17.82 -20.90
CA GLU A 217 -22.81 -17.33 -21.81
C GLU A 217 -22.78 -15.80 -21.95
N LEU A 218 -22.69 -15.08 -20.84
CA LEU A 218 -22.70 -13.61 -20.81
C LEU A 218 -21.49 -12.98 -21.52
N CYS A 219 -20.33 -13.65 -21.51
CA CYS A 219 -19.18 -13.29 -22.35
C CYS A 219 -19.51 -13.24 -23.85
N GLY A 220 -20.56 -13.94 -24.29
CA GLY A 220 -21.05 -13.97 -25.66
C GLY A 220 -22.40 -13.27 -25.87
N ASP A 221 -22.86 -12.41 -24.95
CA ASP A 221 -24.17 -11.75 -25.10
C ASP A 221 -24.21 -10.89 -26.39
N VAL A 222 -25.08 -11.28 -27.31
CA VAL A 222 -25.21 -10.69 -28.65
C VAL A 222 -26.01 -9.37 -28.62
N ARG A 223 -26.84 -9.16 -27.59
CA ARG A 223 -27.75 -8.01 -27.45
C ARG A 223 -27.05 -6.84 -26.78
N LEU A 224 -26.32 -7.08 -25.70
CA LEU A 224 -25.65 -6.04 -24.90
C LEU A 224 -24.13 -6.14 -24.93
N PHE A 225 -23.48 -5.10 -25.43
CA PHE A 225 -22.03 -4.98 -25.37
C PHE A 225 -21.54 -4.56 -23.97
N GLN A 226 -22.38 -3.91 -23.17
CA GLN A 226 -22.09 -3.50 -21.80
C GLN A 226 -21.83 -4.72 -20.91
N VAL A 227 -22.67 -5.76 -21.04
CA VAL A 227 -22.47 -7.06 -20.40
C VAL A 227 -21.09 -7.63 -20.74
N ARG A 228 -20.72 -7.64 -22.03
CA ARG A 228 -19.40 -8.11 -22.48
C ARG A 228 -18.24 -7.23 -21.98
N LYS A 229 -18.40 -5.89 -21.86
CA LYS A 229 -17.41 -4.99 -21.22
C LYS A 229 -17.20 -5.35 -19.74
N VAL A 230 -18.28 -5.61 -19.00
CA VAL A 230 -18.20 -6.03 -17.59
C VAL A 230 -17.54 -7.40 -17.45
N CYS A 231 -17.92 -8.40 -18.26
CA CYS A 231 -17.28 -9.71 -18.28
C CYS A 231 -15.78 -9.62 -18.62
N ALA A 232 -15.38 -8.83 -19.62
CA ALA A 232 -13.98 -8.66 -20.01
C ALA A 232 -13.13 -8.00 -18.92
N ALA A 233 -13.67 -7.01 -18.20
CA ALA A 233 -12.97 -6.34 -17.10
C ALA A 233 -12.70 -7.28 -15.91
N ASN A 234 -13.70 -8.10 -15.53
CA ASN A 234 -13.61 -9.01 -14.38
C ASN A 234 -13.06 -10.40 -14.73
N PHE A 235 -12.67 -10.63 -15.99
CA PHE A 235 -12.32 -11.95 -16.53
C PHE A 235 -11.15 -12.62 -15.78
N GLY A 236 -10.13 -11.82 -15.40
CA GLY A 236 -8.95 -12.31 -14.69
C GLY A 236 -9.26 -12.85 -13.29
N GLU A 237 -10.15 -12.19 -12.56
CA GLU A 237 -10.55 -12.58 -11.20
C GLU A 237 -11.31 -13.92 -11.20
N LEU A 238 -12.25 -14.09 -12.14
CA LEU A 238 -12.92 -15.38 -12.32
C LEU A 238 -11.95 -16.49 -12.73
N CYS A 239 -10.94 -16.22 -13.55
CA CYS A 239 -9.90 -17.20 -13.88
C CYS A 239 -9.13 -17.66 -12.64
N SER A 240 -8.76 -16.75 -11.73
CA SER A 240 -8.07 -17.13 -10.49
C SER A 240 -8.95 -18.00 -9.59
N ILE A 241 -10.24 -17.68 -9.46
CA ILE A 241 -11.13 -18.36 -8.51
C ILE A 241 -11.64 -19.71 -9.05
N ALA A 242 -11.90 -19.81 -10.36
CA ALA A 242 -12.22 -21.09 -11.01
C ALA A 242 -10.97 -22.00 -11.13
N GLY A 243 -9.77 -21.42 -11.16
CA GLY A 243 -8.52 -22.15 -11.25
C GLY A 243 -8.22 -22.76 -12.63
N GLN A 244 -7.05 -23.37 -12.75
CA GLN A 244 -6.40 -23.65 -14.03
C GLN A 244 -7.21 -24.57 -14.96
N GLU A 245 -7.80 -25.66 -14.46
CA GLU A 245 -8.52 -26.63 -15.28
C GLU A 245 -9.81 -26.03 -15.88
N ALA A 246 -10.60 -25.33 -15.07
CA ALA A 246 -11.80 -24.63 -15.52
C ALA A 246 -11.45 -23.46 -16.46
N THR A 247 -10.37 -22.73 -16.16
CA THR A 247 -9.85 -21.66 -17.02
C THR A 247 -9.50 -22.17 -18.41
N GLU A 248 -8.68 -23.23 -18.51
CA GLU A 248 -8.23 -23.76 -19.79
C GLU A 248 -9.33 -24.43 -20.62
N LYS A 249 -10.33 -25.04 -19.97
CA LYS A 249 -11.42 -25.76 -20.64
C LYS A 249 -12.60 -24.87 -21.04
N LEU A 250 -13.04 -23.97 -20.15
CA LEU A 250 -14.31 -23.24 -20.29
C LEU A 250 -14.11 -21.75 -20.60
N LEU A 251 -13.22 -21.08 -19.87
CA LEU A 251 -13.01 -19.64 -20.02
C LEU A 251 -12.13 -19.29 -21.23
N MET A 252 -11.05 -20.04 -21.47
CA MET A 252 -10.12 -19.70 -22.56
C MET A 252 -10.79 -19.51 -23.94
N PRO A 253 -11.73 -20.35 -24.41
CA PRO A 253 -12.52 -20.07 -25.61
C PRO A 253 -13.18 -18.69 -25.61
N LYS A 254 -13.83 -18.30 -24.50
CA LYS A 254 -14.48 -16.99 -24.32
C LYS A 254 -13.50 -15.83 -24.25
N PHE A 255 -12.28 -16.07 -23.78
CA PHE A 255 -11.22 -15.07 -23.83
C PHE A 255 -10.74 -14.79 -25.27
N PHE A 256 -10.68 -15.80 -26.15
CA PHE A 256 -10.43 -15.58 -27.58
C PHE A 256 -11.55 -14.78 -28.25
N ASP A 257 -12.81 -15.11 -27.93
CA ASP A 257 -13.99 -14.38 -28.43
C ASP A 257 -13.92 -12.89 -28.04
N LEU A 258 -13.72 -12.58 -26.75
CA LEU A 258 -13.65 -11.21 -26.21
C LEU A 258 -12.41 -10.44 -26.71
N CYS A 259 -11.25 -11.08 -26.81
CA CYS A 259 -10.05 -10.48 -27.43
C CYS A 259 -10.24 -10.20 -28.93
N SER A 260 -11.27 -10.77 -29.56
CA SER A 260 -11.61 -10.58 -30.98
C SER A 260 -12.89 -9.77 -31.18
N ASP A 261 -13.47 -9.19 -30.12
CA ASP A 261 -14.74 -8.46 -30.18
C ASP A 261 -14.67 -7.29 -31.17
N SER A 262 -15.79 -6.97 -31.83
CA SER A 262 -15.93 -5.78 -32.66
C SER A 262 -15.57 -4.47 -31.94
N LEU A 263 -15.90 -4.32 -30.65
CA LEU A 263 -15.69 -3.09 -29.89
C LEU A 263 -14.30 -3.07 -29.23
N TRP A 264 -13.56 -1.99 -29.52
CA TRP A 264 -12.21 -1.79 -28.98
C TRP A 264 -12.18 -1.71 -27.45
N GLY A 265 -13.23 -1.23 -26.80
CA GLY A 265 -13.29 -1.12 -25.34
C GLY A 265 -13.30 -2.48 -24.63
N ILE A 266 -13.84 -3.52 -25.28
CA ILE A 266 -13.83 -4.90 -24.76
C ILE A 266 -12.44 -5.50 -24.94
N ARG A 267 -11.84 -5.37 -26.13
CA ARG A 267 -10.46 -5.82 -26.41
C ARG A 267 -9.42 -5.12 -25.54
N LYS A 268 -9.64 -3.83 -25.20
CA LYS A 268 -8.84 -3.06 -24.24
C LYS A 268 -8.88 -3.71 -22.84
N ALA A 269 -10.08 -3.96 -22.31
CA ALA A 269 -10.24 -4.61 -21.00
C ALA A 269 -9.55 -5.99 -20.95
N CYS A 270 -9.63 -6.79 -22.03
CA CYS A 270 -8.89 -8.04 -22.14
C CYS A 270 -7.36 -7.86 -22.13
N ALA A 271 -6.82 -6.81 -22.75
CA ALA A 271 -5.40 -6.49 -22.70
C ALA A 271 -4.94 -6.03 -21.29
N GLU A 272 -5.83 -5.43 -20.51
CA GLU A 272 -5.59 -4.98 -19.14
C GLU A 272 -5.57 -6.15 -18.14
N CYS A 273 -6.50 -7.10 -18.24
CA CYS A 273 -6.54 -8.28 -17.37
C CYS A 273 -5.64 -9.46 -17.81
N PHE A 274 -5.01 -9.38 -18.99
CA PHE A 274 -4.31 -10.47 -19.67
C PHE A 274 -3.24 -11.19 -18.83
N MET A 275 -2.50 -10.46 -17.96
CA MET A 275 -1.48 -11.04 -17.09
C MET A 275 -2.08 -12.02 -16.07
N VAL A 276 -3.26 -11.70 -15.51
CA VAL A 276 -3.93 -12.56 -14.53
C VAL A 276 -4.43 -13.84 -15.21
N VAL A 277 -5.08 -13.71 -16.38
CA VAL A 277 -5.50 -14.85 -17.20
C VAL A 277 -4.30 -15.73 -17.58
N SER A 278 -3.15 -15.11 -17.90
CA SER A 278 -1.92 -15.83 -18.21
C SER A 278 -1.40 -16.67 -17.04
N ASN A 279 -1.42 -16.15 -15.82
CA ASN A 279 -1.04 -16.90 -14.61
C ASN A 279 -1.96 -18.08 -14.34
N CYS A 280 -3.25 -17.98 -14.69
CA CYS A 280 -4.26 -19.03 -14.54
C CYS A 280 -4.21 -20.13 -15.62
N THR A 281 -3.13 -20.21 -16.42
CA THR A 281 -2.94 -21.22 -17.47
C THR A 281 -1.55 -21.85 -17.41
N ASN A 282 -1.40 -23.09 -17.86
CA ASN A 282 -0.10 -23.74 -17.92
C ASN A 282 0.88 -23.06 -18.92
N PRO A 283 2.21 -23.23 -18.76
CA PRO A 283 3.21 -22.60 -19.62
C PRO A 283 3.10 -22.92 -21.12
N GLU A 284 2.53 -24.07 -21.49
CA GLU A 284 2.36 -24.46 -22.90
C GLU A 284 1.16 -23.75 -23.54
N VAL A 285 0.03 -23.62 -22.83
CA VAL A 285 -1.10 -22.76 -23.26
C VAL A 285 -0.67 -21.29 -23.36
N ARG A 286 0.13 -20.84 -22.38
CA ARG A 286 0.73 -19.50 -22.35
C ARG A 286 1.60 -19.22 -23.58
N ARG A 287 2.47 -20.17 -23.95
CA ARG A 287 3.38 -20.09 -25.11
C ARG A 287 2.65 -20.24 -26.46
N THR A 288 1.81 -21.26 -26.59
CA THR A 288 1.22 -21.64 -27.89
C THR A 288 -0.05 -20.88 -28.27
N LYS A 289 -0.86 -20.44 -27.29
CA LYS A 289 -2.16 -19.80 -27.56
C LYS A 289 -2.24 -18.35 -27.10
N LEU A 290 -1.78 -18.04 -25.88
CA LEU A 290 -1.84 -16.66 -25.36
C LEU A 290 -0.82 -15.73 -26.02
N SER A 291 0.37 -16.21 -26.39
CA SER A 291 1.38 -15.35 -27.01
C SER A 291 0.97 -14.82 -28.39
N PRO A 292 0.45 -15.63 -29.33
CA PRO A 292 -0.10 -15.11 -30.58
C PRO A 292 -1.29 -14.17 -30.36
N LEU A 293 -2.15 -14.46 -29.37
CA LEU A 293 -3.30 -13.60 -29.03
C LEU A 293 -2.85 -12.22 -28.55
N PHE A 294 -1.83 -12.14 -27.70
CA PHE A 294 -1.31 -10.87 -27.22
C PHE A 294 -0.60 -10.07 -28.33
N ILE A 295 0.08 -10.74 -29.26
CA ILE A 295 0.68 -10.11 -30.45
C ILE A 295 -0.40 -9.50 -31.35
N ASN A 296 -1.58 -10.11 -31.45
CA ASN A 296 -2.72 -9.52 -32.15
C ASN A 296 -3.24 -8.25 -31.46
N LEU A 297 -3.31 -8.22 -30.11
CA LEU A 297 -3.70 -7.02 -29.34
C LEU A 297 -2.66 -5.89 -29.45
N ILE A 298 -1.36 -6.22 -29.47
CA ILE A 298 -0.27 -5.28 -29.79
C ILE A 298 -0.42 -4.68 -31.20
N SER A 299 -0.94 -5.48 -32.13
CA SER A 299 -1.13 -5.13 -33.54
C SER A 299 -2.55 -4.65 -33.87
N ASP A 300 -3.37 -4.35 -32.85
CA ASP A 300 -4.77 -3.98 -33.01
C ASP A 300 -4.95 -2.69 -33.82
N GLN A 301 -6.06 -2.57 -34.55
CA GLN A 301 -6.35 -1.36 -35.34
C GLN A 301 -6.61 -0.13 -34.44
N SER A 302 -7.21 -0.33 -33.27
CA SER A 302 -7.47 0.71 -32.28
C SER A 302 -6.21 1.09 -31.50
N ARG A 303 -5.88 2.38 -31.52
CA ARG A 303 -4.78 2.96 -30.74
C ARG A 303 -4.87 2.60 -29.25
N TRP A 304 -6.08 2.66 -28.68
CA TRP A 304 -6.33 2.41 -27.25
C TRP A 304 -6.06 0.96 -26.84
N VAL A 305 -6.33 -0.01 -27.72
CA VAL A 305 -6.03 -1.43 -27.46
C VAL A 305 -4.53 -1.67 -27.53
N ARG A 306 -3.84 -1.12 -28.54
CA ARG A 306 -2.37 -1.19 -28.63
C ARG A 306 -1.70 -0.58 -27.39
N GLN A 307 -2.17 0.58 -26.95
CA GLN A 307 -1.63 1.28 -25.76
C GLN A 307 -1.74 0.42 -24.50
N ALA A 308 -2.92 -0.14 -24.22
CA ALA A 308 -3.13 -1.07 -23.11
C ALA A 308 -2.26 -2.35 -23.26
N ALA A 309 -2.13 -2.90 -24.46
CA ALA A 309 -1.28 -4.05 -24.72
C ALA A 309 0.20 -3.75 -24.45
N PHE A 310 0.74 -2.59 -24.82
CA PHE A 310 2.12 -2.21 -24.47
C PHE A 310 2.29 -1.94 -22.97
N GLN A 311 1.30 -1.34 -22.31
CA GLN A 311 1.29 -1.13 -20.85
C GLN A 311 1.23 -2.45 -20.06
N SER A 312 0.64 -3.50 -20.65
CA SER A 312 0.61 -4.87 -20.09
C SER A 312 1.76 -5.77 -20.57
N LEU A 313 2.49 -5.44 -21.64
CA LEU A 313 3.44 -6.37 -22.28
C LEU A 313 4.52 -6.87 -21.33
N GLY A 314 5.22 -5.99 -20.60
CA GLY A 314 6.23 -6.42 -19.63
C GLY A 314 5.65 -7.25 -18.47
N ARG A 315 4.39 -7.01 -18.09
CA ARG A 315 3.66 -7.82 -17.09
C ARG A 315 3.27 -9.20 -17.64
N PHE A 316 2.88 -9.29 -18.90
CA PHE A 316 2.59 -10.58 -19.56
C PHE A 316 3.89 -11.37 -19.80
N ILE A 317 4.99 -10.71 -20.16
CA ILE A 317 6.30 -11.35 -20.27
C ILE A 317 6.73 -11.93 -18.91
N SER A 318 6.49 -11.24 -17.79
CA SER A 318 6.91 -11.75 -16.48
C SER A 318 6.20 -13.04 -16.03
N THR A 319 5.07 -13.41 -16.64
CA THR A 319 4.42 -14.70 -16.37
C THR A 319 5.18 -15.89 -16.97
N PHE A 320 6.20 -15.68 -17.80
CA PHE A 320 7.08 -16.75 -18.29
C PHE A 320 8.23 -17.09 -17.33
N ALA A 321 8.39 -16.37 -16.22
CA ALA A 321 9.45 -16.63 -15.25
C ALA A 321 9.33 -18.03 -14.64
N ASN A 322 10.46 -18.75 -14.56
CA ASN A 322 10.50 -20.11 -14.03
C ASN A 322 10.65 -20.12 -12.49
N PRO A 323 9.72 -20.72 -11.72
CA PRO A 323 9.83 -20.85 -10.26
C PRO A 323 11.15 -21.46 -9.77
N SER A 324 11.78 -22.33 -10.56
CA SER A 324 13.09 -22.93 -10.22
C SER A 324 14.27 -21.95 -10.32
N ILE A 325 14.09 -20.80 -10.99
CA ILE A 325 15.10 -19.74 -11.14
C ILE A 325 14.77 -18.56 -10.21
N THR A 326 13.48 -18.26 -10.03
CA THR A 326 13.02 -17.15 -9.16
C THR A 326 12.83 -17.54 -7.69
N GLY A 327 12.82 -18.84 -7.33
CA GLY A 327 12.52 -19.29 -5.97
C GLY A 327 11.09 -19.00 -5.48
N LEU A 328 10.22 -18.55 -6.38
CA LEU A 328 8.89 -18.00 -6.09
C LEU A 328 7.81 -18.74 -6.88
N HIS A 329 6.73 -19.11 -6.19
CA HIS A 329 5.57 -19.79 -6.76
C HIS A 329 4.33 -18.89 -6.71
N PHE A 330 3.56 -18.85 -7.80
CA PHE A 330 2.21 -18.27 -7.80
C PHE A 330 1.23 -19.35 -7.31
N CYS A 331 0.64 -19.16 -6.14
CA CYS A 331 -0.39 -20.06 -5.62
C CYS A 331 -1.72 -19.90 -6.37
N GLU A 332 -2.65 -20.85 -6.17
CA GLU A 332 -3.97 -20.84 -6.83
C GLU A 332 -4.81 -19.61 -6.46
N ASP A 333 -4.54 -18.99 -5.30
CA ASP A 333 -5.09 -17.70 -4.85
C ASP A 333 -4.45 -16.47 -5.51
N GLY A 334 -3.60 -16.66 -6.52
CA GLY A 334 -2.82 -15.62 -7.17
C GLY A 334 -1.67 -15.04 -6.34
N THR A 335 -1.48 -15.49 -5.09
CA THR A 335 -0.46 -14.93 -4.19
C THR A 335 0.93 -15.51 -4.49
N LEU A 336 1.95 -14.65 -4.44
CA LEU A 336 3.33 -15.05 -4.61
C LEU A 336 3.91 -15.56 -3.28
N ARG A 337 4.26 -16.84 -3.19
CA ARG A 337 4.83 -17.49 -2.00
C ARG A 337 6.23 -18.03 -2.28
N GLU A 338 7.13 -17.95 -1.30
CA GLU A 338 8.42 -18.63 -1.36
C GLU A 338 8.22 -20.14 -1.15
N ILE A 339 9.01 -20.99 -1.82
CA ILE A 339 9.02 -22.43 -1.57
C ILE A 339 9.91 -22.70 -0.35
N PRO A 340 9.41 -23.29 0.75
CA PRO A 340 10.26 -23.66 1.88
C PRO A 340 11.27 -24.71 1.44
N LYS A 341 12.57 -24.41 1.56
CA LYS A 341 13.64 -25.40 1.35
C LYS A 341 13.49 -26.51 2.39
N ILE A 342 13.05 -27.69 1.97
CA ILE A 342 13.20 -28.91 2.77
C ILE A 342 14.71 -29.20 2.84
N SER A 343 15.33 -28.91 3.98
CA SER A 343 16.74 -29.17 4.22
C SER A 343 17.03 -30.65 4.02
N SER A 344 17.92 -30.95 3.07
CA SER A 344 18.14 -32.31 2.55
C SER A 344 19.01 -33.18 3.47
N GLU A 345 18.90 -32.98 4.78
CA GLU A 345 19.77 -33.55 5.83
C GLU A 345 19.00 -34.46 6.81
N ARG A 346 18.03 -35.25 6.30
CA ARG A 346 17.34 -36.26 7.12
C ARG A 346 16.82 -37.51 6.40
N MET A 347 17.40 -37.86 5.24
CA MET A 347 17.10 -39.11 4.52
C MET A 347 18.35 -39.93 4.13
N ILE A 348 19.23 -40.18 5.11
CA ILE A 348 20.14 -41.34 5.08
C ILE A 348 20.08 -42.05 6.44
N ALA A 349 18.92 -42.64 6.74
CA ALA A 349 18.73 -43.62 7.81
C ALA A 349 17.57 -44.55 7.44
N GLU A 350 17.75 -45.84 7.71
CA GLU A 350 16.73 -46.90 7.75
C GLU A 350 15.76 -47.01 6.55
N GLY A 351 16.16 -47.82 5.56
CA GLY A 351 15.22 -48.46 4.64
C GLY A 351 14.93 -49.90 5.07
N SER A 352 13.65 -50.25 5.21
CA SER A 352 13.16 -51.64 5.24
C SER A 352 11.68 -51.71 4.82
N CYS A 353 11.20 -52.92 4.59
CA CYS A 353 9.81 -53.28 4.27
C CYS A 353 8.82 -52.94 5.42
N ASP A 354 7.49 -53.03 5.27
CA ASP A 354 6.73 -53.90 4.35
C ASP A 354 5.30 -53.37 4.00
N THR A 355 4.53 -54.23 3.34
CA THR A 355 3.25 -53.99 2.65
C THR A 355 2.01 -54.02 3.57
N GLU A 356 0.89 -53.42 3.08
CA GLU A 356 -0.54 -53.75 3.35
C GLU A 356 -1.48 -52.85 4.20
N ASN A 357 -2.69 -52.69 3.62
CA ASN A 357 -4.06 -52.65 4.21
C ASN A 357 -4.58 -51.53 5.15
N TRP A 358 -5.46 -50.70 4.56
CA TRP A 358 -6.89 -50.53 4.91
C TRP A 358 -7.39 -50.72 6.37
N SER A 359 -8.05 -49.67 6.91
CA SER A 359 -9.48 -49.61 7.28
C SER A 359 -9.81 -48.86 8.59
N ASN A 360 -10.87 -48.06 8.52
CA ASN A 360 -11.90 -47.72 9.53
C ASN A 360 -11.66 -48.06 11.02
N ASP A 361 -11.98 -47.12 11.91
CA ASP A 361 -13.30 -47.18 12.56
C ASP A 361 -13.77 -45.83 13.17
N ALA A 362 -15.05 -45.75 13.55
CA ALA A 362 -15.65 -44.55 14.17
C ALA A 362 -16.82 -44.91 15.13
N LYS A 363 -17.02 -44.10 16.20
CA LYS A 363 -18.32 -43.65 16.80
C LYS A 363 -18.29 -43.38 18.33
N ASN A 364 -19.10 -42.39 18.76
CA ASN A 364 -19.93 -42.38 20.01
C ASN A 364 -19.20 -42.37 21.40
N SER A 365 -19.80 -42.11 22.59
CA SER A 365 -21.07 -41.47 23.09
C SER A 365 -21.06 -41.51 24.65
N GLN A 366 -21.76 -40.71 25.50
CA GLN A 366 -22.59 -39.49 25.37
C GLN A 366 -22.98 -38.92 26.78
N LEU A 367 -22.98 -37.58 26.94
CA LEU A 367 -24.08 -36.72 27.50
C LEU A 367 -24.51 -36.81 29.01
N GLN A 368 -25.12 -35.72 29.51
CA GLN A 368 -25.99 -35.52 30.72
C GLN A 368 -25.32 -35.22 32.10
N SER A 369 -25.90 -34.43 33.05
CA SER A 369 -26.92 -33.33 33.01
C SER A 369 -27.16 -32.63 34.40
N THR A 370 -27.80 -31.44 34.43
CA THR A 370 -28.67 -30.85 35.51
C THR A 370 -28.07 -30.48 36.91
N SER A 371 -28.57 -29.54 37.75
CA SER A 371 -29.74 -28.59 37.75
C SER A 371 -29.72 -27.50 38.87
N ASP A 372 -30.31 -26.31 38.59
CA ASP A 372 -31.18 -25.40 39.39
C ASP A 372 -30.82 -24.63 40.72
N LEU A 373 -30.80 -23.29 40.59
CA LEU A 373 -31.56 -22.20 41.30
C LEU A 373 -31.57 -21.97 42.85
N THR A 374 -31.29 -20.72 43.27
CA THR A 374 -32.14 -19.86 44.18
C THR A 374 -31.63 -18.39 44.26
N GLY A 375 -32.41 -17.44 44.85
CA GLY A 375 -32.29 -15.97 44.62
C GLY A 375 -32.36 -14.97 45.83
N PRO A 376 -32.70 -13.68 45.60
CA PRO A 376 -32.10 -12.49 46.28
C PRO A 376 -33.00 -11.72 47.29
N PRO A 377 -32.61 -10.50 47.79
CA PRO A 377 -32.93 -9.17 47.17
C PRO A 377 -31.71 -8.17 47.21
N SER A 378 -31.72 -6.82 47.06
CA SER A 378 -32.74 -5.72 47.11
C SER A 378 -32.33 -4.42 46.33
N HIS A 379 -32.88 -3.23 46.70
CA HIS A 379 -32.85 -1.88 46.04
C HIS A 379 -33.21 -0.76 47.08
N PRO A 380 -33.67 0.49 46.74
CA PRO A 380 -33.22 1.64 45.89
C PRO A 380 -32.98 2.91 46.82
N PRO A 381 -33.30 4.21 46.53
CA PRO A 381 -33.50 5.10 45.33
C PRO A 381 -32.53 6.33 45.38
N GLU A 382 -32.68 7.57 44.82
CA GLU A 382 -33.58 8.35 43.89
C GLU A 382 -32.66 9.38 43.15
N GLY A 383 -32.97 10.54 42.50
CA GLY A 383 -34.13 11.43 42.27
C GLY A 383 -33.65 12.92 42.15
N ASN A 384 -34.33 13.93 41.56
CA ASN A 384 -35.58 14.07 40.77
C ASN A 384 -35.79 15.55 40.28
N SER A 385 -36.40 15.81 39.09
CA SER A 385 -37.01 17.12 38.63
C SER A 385 -36.10 18.35 38.28
N SER A 386 -36.49 19.40 37.50
CA SER A 386 -37.54 19.65 36.46
C SER A 386 -37.43 21.08 35.79
N ALA A 387 -38.15 21.32 34.66
CA ALA A 387 -38.70 22.59 34.10
C ALA A 387 -37.88 23.61 33.21
N GLN A 388 -38.04 23.52 31.87
CA GLN A 388 -38.85 24.37 30.93
C GLN A 388 -39.09 25.91 31.17
N PRO A 389 -39.61 26.73 30.19
CA PRO A 389 -39.75 26.57 28.71
C PRO A 389 -39.64 27.88 27.80
N LYS A 390 -39.75 27.70 26.45
CA LYS A 390 -40.45 28.59 25.41
C LYS A 390 -39.89 30.02 25.08
N GLU A 391 -40.11 30.66 23.91
CA GLU A 391 -40.71 30.33 22.58
C GLU A 391 -40.28 31.33 21.45
N ASP A 392 -40.42 30.94 20.16
CA ASP A 392 -40.62 31.72 18.89
C ASP A 392 -39.72 32.93 18.48
N GLY A 393 -39.52 33.26 17.18
CA GLY A 393 -39.91 32.56 15.93
C GLY A 393 -39.80 33.40 14.62
N THR A 394 -39.61 32.71 13.47
CA THR A 394 -39.92 33.11 12.06
C THR A 394 -39.20 34.26 11.29
N SER A 395 -38.27 33.85 10.42
CA SER A 395 -38.25 34.03 8.93
C SER A 395 -38.14 35.38 8.18
N SER A 396 -37.02 35.51 7.44
CA SER A 396 -36.87 35.77 5.97
C SER A 396 -37.22 37.13 5.31
N GLY A 397 -36.46 37.49 4.26
CA GLY A 397 -36.69 38.64 3.36
C GLY A 397 -35.47 39.15 2.56
N GLN A 398 -35.39 38.82 1.27
CA GLN A 398 -34.37 39.23 0.27
C GLN A 398 -34.96 40.25 -0.76
N PRO A 399 -34.27 40.76 -1.83
CA PRO A 399 -32.84 41.01 -2.09
C PRO A 399 -32.49 42.34 -2.87
N THR A 400 -31.20 42.55 -3.24
CA THR A 400 -30.64 43.34 -4.40
C THR A 400 -30.91 44.87 -4.56
N HIS A 401 -29.92 45.73 -4.89
CA HIS A 401 -29.34 45.92 -6.25
C HIS A 401 -28.13 46.93 -6.33
N SER A 402 -27.30 46.76 -7.37
CA SER A 402 -26.46 47.76 -8.12
C SER A 402 -25.21 48.48 -7.52
N ALA A 403 -24.32 48.93 -8.44
CA ALA A 403 -22.98 49.58 -8.26
C ALA A 403 -22.90 50.90 -9.11
N PRO A 404 -21.77 51.53 -9.57
CA PRO A 404 -20.30 51.30 -9.44
C PRO A 404 -19.41 52.59 -9.29
N LEU A 405 -18.08 52.52 -9.62
CA LEU A 405 -17.09 53.62 -9.93
C LEU A 405 -16.41 54.37 -8.73
N SER A 406 -15.17 54.94 -8.78
CA SER A 406 -14.00 54.90 -9.72
C SER A 406 -12.71 55.64 -9.24
N ARG A 407 -11.50 55.23 -9.71
CA ARG A 407 -10.21 56.01 -9.87
C ARG A 407 -9.48 56.52 -8.58
N GLN A 408 -8.15 56.85 -8.52
CA GLN A 408 -7.05 56.94 -9.52
C GLN A 408 -5.61 56.84 -8.89
N GLN A 409 -4.64 56.25 -9.63
CA GLN A 409 -3.16 56.49 -9.72
C GLN A 409 -2.14 56.46 -8.54
N MET A 410 -1.08 55.63 -8.72
CA MET A 410 0.40 55.89 -8.76
C MET A 410 1.08 56.83 -7.73
N ASP A 411 2.31 56.60 -7.24
CA ASP A 411 3.31 55.52 -7.38
C ASP A 411 4.34 55.66 -6.22
N ASP A 412 4.88 54.57 -5.65
CA ASP A 412 6.32 54.46 -5.31
C ASP A 412 6.73 53.01 -4.94
N CYS A 413 8.03 52.70 -4.94
CA CYS A 413 8.55 51.32 -4.88
C CYS A 413 9.43 51.01 -3.65
N THR A 414 8.89 50.31 -2.64
CA THR A 414 9.67 49.63 -1.59
C THR A 414 9.10 48.26 -1.23
N MET A 415 9.93 47.38 -0.66
CA MET A 415 9.62 45.94 -0.48
C MET A 415 8.57 45.66 0.60
N PHE A 416 7.74 44.64 0.35
CA PHE A 416 6.76 44.10 1.30
C PHE A 416 7.40 43.63 2.61
N ASN A 417 6.85 44.09 3.73
CA ASN A 417 6.86 43.35 4.99
C ASN A 417 5.49 42.66 5.13
N SER A 418 5.47 41.38 5.50
CA SER A 418 4.28 40.53 5.44
C SER A 418 3.80 40.12 6.83
N PHE A 419 3.01 40.98 7.50
CA PHE A 419 2.34 40.67 8.77
C PHE A 419 0.98 41.35 8.89
N SER A 420 0.04 40.66 9.56
CA SER A 420 -1.37 41.04 9.79
C SER A 420 -2.23 41.08 8.51
N PHE A 421 -3.40 40.42 8.39
CA PHE A 421 -4.28 39.65 9.30
C PHE A 421 -4.98 38.54 8.48
N TRP A 422 -5.72 37.53 8.98
CA TRP A 422 -6.19 37.10 10.32
C TRP A 422 -6.31 35.55 10.32
N ARG A 423 -6.54 34.93 11.49
CA ARG A 423 -7.41 33.75 11.65
C ARG A 423 -8.34 33.99 12.85
N SER A 424 -9.54 33.41 12.82
CA SER A 424 -10.45 33.38 13.97
C SER A 424 -9.85 32.57 15.14
N PRO A 425 -10.30 32.78 16.39
CA PRO A 425 -9.98 31.88 17.50
C PRO A 425 -10.38 30.44 17.18
N LEU A 426 -9.60 29.48 17.66
CA LEU A 426 -10.00 28.07 17.71
C LEU A 426 -11.13 27.91 18.74
N PRO A 427 -12.06 26.95 18.56
CA PRO A 427 -13.06 26.64 19.57
C PRO A 427 -12.42 26.10 20.86
N ASP A 428 -13.08 26.33 21.99
CA ASP A 428 -12.62 25.87 23.30
C ASP A 428 -13.03 24.42 23.54
N ILE A 429 -12.08 23.50 23.37
CA ILE A 429 -12.24 22.05 23.54
C ILE A 429 -11.91 21.57 24.97
N THR A 430 -11.83 22.48 25.95
CA THR A 430 -11.47 22.13 27.34
C THR A 430 -12.45 21.13 27.97
N GLN A 431 -13.70 21.10 27.50
CA GLN A 431 -14.73 20.19 28.02
C GLN A 431 -14.66 18.78 27.40
N ASP A 432 -14.31 18.67 26.12
CA ASP A 432 -14.08 17.38 25.45
C ASP A 432 -12.86 16.65 26.05
N LEU A 433 -11.82 17.42 26.41
CA LEU A 433 -10.62 16.93 27.09
C LEU A 433 -10.86 16.47 28.54
N GLN A 434 -12.01 16.78 29.15
CA GLN A 434 -12.37 16.24 30.47
C GLN A 434 -13.10 14.91 30.37
N LEU A 435 -13.99 14.72 29.39
CA LEU A 435 -14.70 13.46 29.16
C LEU A 435 -13.73 12.30 28.85
N LEU A 436 -12.74 12.54 27.98
CA LEU A 436 -11.69 11.57 27.66
C LEU A 436 -10.86 11.14 28.89
N GLN A 437 -10.76 11.99 29.92
CA GLN A 437 -10.03 11.67 31.16
C GLN A 437 -10.88 10.89 32.18
N GLU A 438 -12.17 10.68 31.91
CA GLU A 438 -13.04 9.80 32.70
C GLU A 438 -13.15 8.43 32.01
N GLU A 439 -13.27 8.39 30.68
CA GLU A 439 -13.22 7.13 29.89
C GLU A 439 -11.89 6.36 30.06
N GLU A 440 -10.73 7.03 30.03
CA GLU A 440 -9.42 6.41 30.33
C GLU A 440 -9.31 5.82 31.74
N ARG A 441 -10.25 6.12 32.65
CA ARG A 441 -10.16 5.77 34.07
C ARG A 441 -10.85 4.46 34.41
N ASP A 442 -11.95 4.15 33.72
CA ASP A 442 -12.70 2.90 33.92
C ASP A 442 -12.02 1.72 33.19
N GLU A 443 -11.42 1.95 32.01
CA GLU A 443 -10.61 0.94 31.29
C GLU A 443 -9.42 0.39 32.11
N VAL A 444 -8.92 1.15 33.08
CA VAL A 444 -7.78 0.76 33.94
C VAL A 444 -8.21 -0.15 35.11
N ILE A 445 -9.50 -0.18 35.45
CA ILE A 445 -10.02 -0.98 36.57
C ILE A 445 -10.31 -2.42 36.15
N GLU A 446 -10.87 -2.65 34.95
CA GLU A 446 -11.21 -4.01 34.48
C GLU A 446 -9.98 -4.89 34.15
N LYS A 447 -8.80 -4.29 33.92
CA LYS A 447 -7.59 -5.00 33.47
C LYS A 447 -6.69 -5.53 34.59
N GLN A 448 -7.11 -5.50 35.87
CA GLN A 448 -6.25 -5.88 37.01
C GLN A 448 -6.38 -7.33 37.54
N ASP A 449 -7.39 -8.12 37.15
CA ASP A 449 -7.68 -9.40 37.84
C ASP A 449 -7.27 -10.69 37.08
N GLU A 450 -6.75 -10.62 35.85
CA GLU A 450 -6.33 -11.81 35.05
C GLU A 450 -4.86 -11.80 34.57
N THR A 451 -3.88 -11.65 35.48
CA THR A 451 -2.49 -12.13 35.22
C THR A 451 -1.83 -12.76 36.46
N MET A 452 -2.01 -14.07 36.63
CA MET A 452 -1.29 -14.87 37.64
C MET A 452 -1.02 -16.31 37.14
N ARG A 453 -0.06 -16.48 36.22
CA ARG A 453 0.98 -17.53 36.29
C ARG A 453 2.00 -17.55 35.15
N ASP A 454 3.26 -17.61 35.58
CA ASP A 454 4.40 -18.33 35.01
C ASP A 454 4.98 -17.86 33.64
N THR A 455 6.20 -18.33 33.35
CA THR A 455 7.25 -17.54 32.67
C THR A 455 8.16 -18.42 31.79
N GLU A 456 9.17 -17.81 31.14
CA GLU A 456 10.19 -18.39 30.21
C GLU A 456 9.69 -18.54 28.74
N GLY A 457 10.40 -18.08 27.69
CA GLY A 457 11.61 -17.24 27.64
C GLY A 457 12.03 -16.88 26.19
N ASP A 458 12.64 -15.70 26.01
CA ASP A 458 13.32 -15.09 24.84
C ASP A 458 13.07 -15.58 23.39
N ALA A 459 12.51 -14.68 22.58
CA ALA A 459 13.17 -14.15 21.36
C ALA A 459 12.49 -12.84 20.91
N CYS A 460 13.18 -11.71 20.96
CA CYS A 460 12.59 -10.38 20.65
C CYS A 460 12.74 -9.99 19.17
N ALA A 461 11.68 -9.40 18.60
CA ALA A 461 11.71 -8.72 17.30
C ALA A 461 10.89 -7.41 17.38
N CYS A 462 11.55 -6.25 17.29
CA CYS A 462 10.91 -4.95 17.44
C CYS A 462 10.24 -4.47 16.13
N PRO A 463 8.93 -4.14 16.14
CA PRO A 463 8.26 -3.54 14.98
C PRO A 463 8.39 -2.00 14.99
N PHE A 464 9.04 -1.43 13.98
CA PHE A 464 9.05 0.03 13.77
C PHE A 464 7.89 0.49 12.86
N LEU A 465 7.28 1.61 13.23
CA LEU A 465 6.10 2.18 12.57
C LEU A 465 6.50 3.02 11.34
N THR A 466 6.04 2.62 10.15
CA THR A 466 5.98 3.52 9.00
C THR A 466 4.59 4.16 8.89
N LYS A 467 4.49 5.46 9.14
CA LYS A 467 3.35 6.30 8.73
C LYS A 467 3.85 7.52 7.97
N ASP A 468 2.99 7.98 7.06
CA ASP A 468 3.01 9.29 6.41
C ASP A 468 4.28 9.72 5.62
N ILE A 469 4.34 9.25 4.37
CA ILE A 469 4.40 10.14 3.18
C ILE A 469 3.68 9.41 2.03
N VAL A 470 2.54 9.94 1.59
CA VAL A 470 1.85 9.49 0.37
C VAL A 470 1.78 10.65 -0.62
N ILE A 471 2.35 10.46 -1.80
CA ILE A 471 2.21 11.37 -2.95
C ILE A 471 1.36 10.64 -3.99
N ASN A 472 0.25 11.25 -4.39
CA ASN A 472 -0.76 10.61 -5.23
C ASN A 472 -0.21 10.11 -6.58
N PHE A 473 -0.34 8.81 -6.82
CA PHE A 473 -0.35 8.17 -8.13
C PHE A 473 -1.38 7.02 -8.11
N PRO A 474 -2.16 6.80 -9.17
CA PRO A 474 -3.09 5.67 -9.25
C PRO A 474 -2.36 4.32 -9.35
N VAL A 475 -3.04 3.27 -8.89
CA VAL A 475 -2.45 1.97 -8.50
C VAL A 475 -2.33 0.99 -9.67
N CYS A 476 -1.28 0.14 -9.72
CA CYS A 476 -1.38 -1.29 -10.07
C CYS A 476 -0.03 -2.05 -9.96
N PHE A 477 0.41 -2.30 -8.73
CA PHE A 477 1.10 -3.52 -8.26
C PHE A 477 1.18 -3.45 -6.72
N PRO A 478 0.92 -4.53 -5.95
CA PRO A 478 1.17 -4.51 -4.51
C PRO A 478 2.68 -4.45 -4.24
N LEU A 479 3.11 -3.54 -3.36
CA LEU A 479 4.52 -3.30 -3.01
C LEU A 479 5.26 -4.58 -2.56
N ALA A 480 4.52 -5.51 -1.94
CA ALA A 480 4.97 -6.84 -1.54
C ALA A 480 5.53 -7.69 -2.70
N ALA A 481 5.17 -7.42 -3.96
CA ALA A 481 5.73 -8.12 -5.12
C ALA A 481 7.18 -7.69 -5.40
N GLN A 482 7.49 -6.39 -5.34
CA GLN A 482 8.85 -5.88 -5.51
C GLN A 482 9.76 -6.32 -4.36
N VAL A 483 9.27 -6.22 -3.11
CA VAL A 483 9.99 -6.71 -1.91
C VAL A 483 10.29 -8.21 -2.01
N LYS A 484 9.37 -9.03 -2.54
CA LYS A 484 9.61 -10.47 -2.77
C LYS A 484 10.56 -10.75 -3.95
N VAL A 485 10.53 -9.93 -5.01
CA VAL A 485 11.52 -10.00 -6.09
C VAL A 485 12.93 -9.68 -5.58
N LEU A 486 13.09 -8.68 -4.71
CA LEU A 486 14.35 -8.37 -4.01
C LEU A 486 14.84 -9.55 -3.15
N SER A 487 13.96 -10.13 -2.32
CA SER A 487 14.25 -11.34 -1.53
C SER A 487 14.75 -12.50 -2.42
N ALA A 488 14.06 -12.76 -3.52
CA ALA A 488 14.38 -13.82 -4.47
C ALA A 488 15.70 -13.60 -5.21
N ALA A 489 15.92 -12.41 -5.77
CA ALA A 489 17.12 -12.09 -6.52
C ALA A 489 18.38 -12.18 -5.64
N LEU A 490 18.29 -11.72 -4.37
CA LEU A 490 19.40 -11.77 -3.43
C LEU A 490 19.79 -13.23 -3.12
N LYS A 491 18.79 -14.07 -2.78
CA LYS A 491 18.95 -15.52 -2.57
C LYS A 491 19.46 -16.26 -3.81
N ALA A 492 19.15 -15.77 -5.01
CA ALA A 492 19.62 -16.34 -6.28
C ALA A 492 21.08 -15.96 -6.60
N ALA A 493 21.58 -14.81 -6.13
CA ALA A 493 23.00 -14.48 -6.19
C ALA A 493 23.82 -15.37 -5.22
N GLU A 494 23.36 -15.49 -3.97
CA GLU A 494 24.00 -16.34 -2.93
C GLU A 494 24.12 -17.81 -3.36
N LEU A 495 23.09 -18.37 -4.01
CA LEU A 495 23.06 -19.77 -4.45
C LEU A 495 23.95 -20.10 -5.66
N GLU A 496 24.36 -19.10 -6.45
CA GLU A 496 25.19 -19.31 -7.64
C GLU A 496 26.68 -19.10 -7.32
N SER A 497 27.01 -18.14 -6.44
CA SER A 497 28.35 -18.00 -5.83
C SER A 497 28.83 -19.31 -5.18
N GLN A 498 27.96 -19.99 -4.41
CA GLN A 498 28.28 -21.27 -3.77
C GLN A 498 28.47 -22.45 -4.75
N ARG A 499 28.26 -22.25 -6.06
CA ARG A 499 28.57 -23.24 -7.11
C ARG A 499 29.91 -22.95 -7.78
N GLU A 500 30.26 -21.68 -7.97
CA GLU A 500 31.55 -21.28 -8.53
C GLU A 500 32.70 -21.67 -7.55
N ASP A 501 32.51 -21.46 -6.24
CA ASP A 501 33.43 -21.95 -5.19
C ASP A 501 33.60 -23.48 -5.18
N ALA A 502 32.61 -24.24 -5.67
CA ALA A 502 32.65 -25.70 -5.68
C ALA A 502 33.46 -26.25 -6.86
N ASP A 503 33.28 -25.70 -8.06
CA ASP A 503 33.96 -26.19 -9.28
C ASP A 503 35.45 -25.81 -9.33
N GLU A 504 35.90 -24.71 -8.70
CA GLU A 504 37.34 -24.42 -8.58
C GLU A 504 38.09 -25.43 -7.67
N SER A 505 37.39 -26.13 -6.77
CA SER A 505 38.01 -26.97 -5.75
C SER A 505 38.57 -28.32 -6.24
N VAL A 506 38.38 -28.70 -7.51
CA VAL A 506 38.66 -30.05 -8.02
C VAL A 506 39.58 -30.10 -9.25
N SER A 507 40.67 -29.31 -9.27
CA SER A 507 41.63 -29.36 -10.41
C SER A 507 43.14 -29.25 -10.14
N GLU A 508 43.62 -29.27 -8.88
CA GLU A 508 45.08 -29.34 -8.60
C GLU A 508 45.54 -30.66 -7.94
N SER A 509 45.99 -31.63 -8.76
CA SER A 509 47.12 -32.51 -8.41
C SER A 509 47.51 -33.49 -9.54
N ASN A 510 48.53 -33.12 -10.32
CA ASN A 510 49.74 -33.93 -10.55
C ASN A 510 50.60 -33.32 -11.68
N SER A 511 51.84 -32.96 -11.35
CA SER A 511 52.84 -32.52 -12.33
C SER A 511 54.02 -33.49 -12.37
N SER A 512 54.41 -33.95 -13.58
CA SER A 512 55.82 -34.18 -13.95
C SER A 512 56.02 -34.77 -15.36
N THR A 513 56.98 -34.18 -16.09
CA THR A 513 57.86 -34.79 -17.11
C THR A 513 57.28 -35.60 -18.28
N GLY A 514 57.35 -35.01 -19.49
CA GLY A 514 57.28 -35.72 -20.78
C GLY A 514 57.56 -34.77 -21.97
N SER A 515 58.39 -35.19 -22.93
CA SER A 515 58.75 -34.40 -24.13
C SER A 515 58.14 -35.02 -25.42
N PRO A 516 58.01 -34.26 -26.53
CA PRO A 516 57.00 -34.57 -27.56
C PRO A 516 57.47 -35.36 -28.80
N THR A 517 56.53 -36.09 -29.40
CA THR A 517 56.50 -36.69 -30.76
C THR A 517 55.00 -36.73 -31.17
N SER A 518 54.51 -36.00 -32.17
CA SER A 518 54.67 -36.12 -33.65
C SER A 518 53.77 -37.20 -34.28
N ASP A 519 53.04 -36.80 -35.34
CA ASP A 519 52.17 -37.61 -36.24
C ASP A 519 50.88 -38.15 -35.57
N GLU A 520 49.74 -38.41 -36.22
CA GLU A 520 49.29 -38.43 -37.64
C GLU A 520 48.00 -37.55 -37.78
N LEU A 521 47.75 -36.73 -38.81
CA LEU A 521 47.39 -37.01 -40.22
C LEU A 521 46.04 -37.72 -40.52
N SER A 522 44.99 -36.90 -40.61
CA SER A 522 44.09 -36.79 -41.80
C SER A 522 42.88 -37.72 -42.03
N ALA A 523 41.97 -37.19 -42.88
CA ALA A 523 40.82 -37.81 -43.57
C ALA A 523 39.52 -37.97 -42.75
N MET A 524 38.30 -37.82 -43.33
CA MET A 524 37.90 -37.60 -44.73
C MET A 524 36.97 -36.39 -44.92
N SER A 525 36.83 -35.93 -46.17
CA SER A 525 35.80 -34.99 -46.63
C SER A 525 35.38 -35.31 -48.07
N GLU A 526 34.06 -35.30 -48.34
CA GLU A 526 33.42 -35.17 -49.66
C GLU A 526 32.21 -34.22 -49.45
N LEU A 527 31.93 -33.17 -50.24
CA LEU A 527 31.72 -33.02 -51.70
C LEU A 527 30.36 -33.59 -52.17
N SER A 528 29.59 -32.99 -53.09
CA SER A 528 29.75 -31.83 -54.00
C SER A 528 28.35 -31.25 -54.36
N LEU A 529 28.09 -29.93 -54.32
CA LEU A 529 28.29 -28.88 -55.36
C LEU A 529 27.47 -28.97 -56.69
N THR A 530 26.75 -27.89 -56.99
CA THR A 530 26.46 -27.27 -58.33
C THR A 530 26.20 -25.76 -58.07
N ASP A 531 27.02 -24.80 -58.53
CA ASP A 531 26.95 -24.07 -59.83
C ASP A 531 25.60 -23.33 -60.10
N ALA A 532 25.50 -22.10 -60.64
CA ALA A 532 26.46 -21.07 -61.14
C ALA A 532 25.68 -19.74 -61.43
N GLN A 533 26.22 -18.51 -61.59
CA GLN A 533 27.55 -17.89 -61.39
C GLN A 533 27.47 -16.32 -61.37
N ILE A 534 28.25 -15.69 -60.46
CA ILE A 534 29.04 -14.43 -60.58
C ILE A 534 28.39 -13.08 -61.00
N SER A 535 28.31 -12.18 -59.99
CA SER A 535 28.71 -10.75 -60.01
C SER A 535 28.58 -10.14 -58.59
N ASP A 536 29.49 -9.35 -58.01
CA ASP A 536 30.86 -8.98 -58.38
C ASP A 536 31.76 -8.76 -57.13
N SER A 537 32.13 -7.53 -56.74
CA SER A 537 33.19 -7.21 -55.75
C SER A 537 32.98 -5.88 -54.98
N PRO A 538 33.76 -5.54 -53.92
CA PRO A 538 34.47 -6.39 -52.95
C PRO A 538 34.19 -6.06 -51.45
N SER A 539 34.64 -6.95 -50.58
CA SER A 539 34.67 -6.94 -49.10
C SER A 539 34.94 -5.61 -48.35
N SER A 540 34.25 -5.39 -47.20
CA SER A 540 34.83 -5.67 -45.86
C SER A 540 33.86 -5.42 -44.69
N SER A 541 33.52 -6.46 -43.91
CA SER A 541 33.10 -6.40 -42.50
C SER A 541 33.31 -7.79 -41.87
N PRO A 542 33.69 -7.90 -40.59
CA PRO A 542 33.91 -9.20 -39.94
C PRO A 542 32.60 -9.96 -39.71
N VAL A 543 32.72 -11.28 -39.52
CA VAL A 543 31.59 -12.19 -39.30
C VAL A 543 30.88 -11.84 -37.99
N LEU A 544 29.59 -11.51 -38.05
CA LEU A 544 28.76 -11.40 -36.86
C LEU A 544 28.62 -12.80 -36.22
N GLU A 545 28.84 -12.91 -34.92
CA GLU A 545 28.56 -14.14 -34.19
C GLU A 545 27.07 -14.49 -34.30
N LYS A 546 26.76 -15.79 -34.37
CA LYS A 546 25.36 -16.23 -34.32
C LYS A 546 24.81 -15.94 -32.93
N SER A 547 23.96 -14.93 -32.81
CA SER A 547 23.31 -14.54 -31.57
C SER A 547 22.62 -15.75 -30.92
N LYS A 548 22.87 -15.95 -29.62
CA LYS A 548 22.27 -17.03 -28.84
C LYS A 548 20.79 -16.71 -28.68
N ILE A 549 19.94 -17.35 -29.48
CA ILE A 549 18.48 -17.20 -29.37
C ILE A 549 18.04 -17.71 -27.99
N GLN A 550 17.54 -16.79 -27.15
CA GLN A 550 16.92 -17.16 -25.89
C GLN A 550 15.63 -17.95 -26.15
N ASN A 551 15.36 -18.98 -25.34
CA ASN A 551 14.17 -19.83 -25.48
C ASN A 551 13.15 -19.63 -24.34
N VAL A 552 13.47 -18.77 -23.37
CA VAL A 552 12.68 -18.57 -22.15
C VAL A 552 11.32 -17.98 -22.50
N ILE A 553 11.31 -16.91 -23.31
CA ILE A 553 10.09 -16.25 -23.77
C ILE A 553 9.98 -16.33 -25.30
N PRO A 554 8.77 -16.32 -25.88
CA PRO A 554 8.59 -16.25 -27.34
C PRO A 554 9.31 -15.03 -27.92
N GLN A 555 10.22 -15.25 -28.87
CA GLN A 555 11.08 -14.17 -29.39
C GLN A 555 10.27 -12.98 -29.93
N GLN A 556 9.14 -13.22 -30.58
CA GLN A 556 8.24 -12.16 -31.05
C GLN A 556 7.72 -11.24 -29.93
N LEU A 557 7.50 -11.74 -28.71
CA LEU A 557 7.12 -10.88 -27.57
C LEU A 557 8.30 -10.01 -27.11
N LEU A 558 9.52 -10.57 -27.11
CA LEU A 558 10.74 -9.83 -26.83
C LEU A 558 10.96 -8.74 -27.89
N ASP A 559 10.84 -9.05 -29.18
CA ASP A 559 10.99 -8.09 -30.28
C ASP A 559 9.99 -6.92 -30.15
N GLN A 560 8.74 -7.19 -29.77
CA GLN A 560 7.74 -6.14 -29.50
C GLN A 560 8.04 -5.33 -28.24
N TYR A 561 8.76 -5.90 -27.26
CA TYR A 561 9.15 -5.23 -26.03
C TYR A 561 10.37 -4.33 -26.22
N LEU A 562 11.45 -4.83 -26.85
CA LEU A 562 12.64 -4.03 -27.17
C LEU A 562 12.29 -2.80 -27.99
N SER A 563 11.41 -2.98 -28.98
CA SER A 563 10.92 -1.89 -29.84
C SER A 563 10.00 -0.88 -29.14
N MET A 564 9.65 -1.04 -27.86
CA MET A 564 9.03 0.04 -27.06
C MET A 564 9.95 1.27 -26.91
N THR A 565 11.25 1.14 -27.20
CA THR A 565 12.22 2.25 -27.27
C THR A 565 12.22 3.01 -28.60
N ASP A 566 11.55 2.50 -29.64
CA ASP A 566 11.51 3.12 -30.97
C ASP A 566 10.72 4.46 -30.93
N PRO A 567 11.35 5.61 -31.26
CA PRO A 567 10.68 6.90 -31.28
C PRO A 567 9.45 6.99 -32.20
N THR A 568 9.32 6.13 -33.22
CA THR A 568 8.12 6.08 -34.06
C THR A 568 6.93 5.43 -33.36
N ARG A 569 7.15 4.53 -32.39
CA ARG A 569 6.07 3.94 -31.57
C ARG A 569 5.52 4.94 -30.56
N ALA A 570 6.38 5.77 -30.00
CA ALA A 570 5.96 6.89 -29.14
C ALA A 570 5.02 7.87 -29.86
N GLN A 571 5.19 8.06 -31.18
CA GLN A 571 4.32 8.90 -32.00
C GLN A 571 3.02 8.22 -32.44
N THR A 572 3.05 6.91 -32.71
CA THR A 572 1.92 6.16 -33.33
C THR A 572 1.04 5.40 -32.34
N VAL A 573 1.46 5.30 -31.07
CA VAL A 573 0.68 4.65 -30.01
C VAL A 573 0.60 5.53 -28.76
N ASP A 574 1.67 5.72 -27.99
CA ASP A 574 1.67 6.57 -26.80
C ASP A 574 3.09 7.05 -26.42
N THR A 575 3.19 8.34 -26.11
CA THR A 575 4.40 9.05 -25.68
C THR A 575 5.03 8.51 -24.39
N GLU A 576 4.29 7.83 -23.51
CA GLU A 576 4.81 7.26 -22.27
C GLU A 576 5.20 5.76 -22.41
N ILE A 577 5.21 5.18 -23.62
CA ILE A 577 5.56 3.76 -23.85
C ILE A 577 6.99 3.42 -23.38
N ALA A 578 7.97 4.29 -23.62
CA ALA A 578 9.35 4.10 -23.14
C ALA A 578 9.40 3.97 -21.60
N LYS A 579 8.56 4.72 -20.89
CA LYS A 579 8.40 4.64 -19.43
C LYS A 579 7.72 3.34 -18.98
N HIS A 580 6.76 2.82 -19.74
CA HIS A 580 6.19 1.48 -19.49
C HIS A 580 7.20 0.34 -19.73
N CYS A 581 8.09 0.50 -20.70
CA CYS A 581 9.25 -0.39 -20.89
C CYS A 581 10.16 -0.31 -19.65
N ALA A 582 10.69 0.88 -19.33
CA ALA A 582 11.56 1.14 -18.19
C ALA A 582 10.99 0.61 -16.85
N PHE A 583 9.69 0.78 -16.59
CA PHE A 583 9.03 0.32 -15.36
C PHE A 583 8.98 -1.21 -15.24
N SER A 584 8.92 -1.93 -16.35
CA SER A 584 8.79 -3.40 -16.37
C SER A 584 10.11 -4.14 -16.60
N LEU A 585 11.18 -3.41 -16.95
CA LEU A 585 12.46 -3.98 -17.37
C LEU A 585 13.11 -4.88 -16.31
N PRO A 586 13.13 -4.57 -14.99
CA PRO A 586 13.62 -5.50 -13.97
C PRO A 586 12.86 -6.83 -13.96
N GLY A 587 11.54 -6.81 -14.13
CA GLY A 587 10.70 -8.02 -14.22
C GLY A 587 11.00 -8.85 -15.47
N VAL A 588 11.26 -8.21 -16.61
CA VAL A 588 11.67 -8.88 -17.85
C VAL A 588 13.10 -9.42 -17.75
N ALA A 589 14.02 -8.71 -17.09
CA ALA A 589 15.38 -9.16 -16.83
C ALA A 589 15.42 -10.37 -15.88
N LEU A 590 14.64 -10.36 -14.80
CA LEU A 590 14.46 -11.51 -13.90
C LEU A 590 13.91 -12.73 -14.67
N THR A 591 12.95 -12.49 -15.57
CA THR A 591 12.33 -13.54 -16.39
C THR A 591 13.32 -14.17 -17.35
N LEU A 592 14.10 -13.36 -18.07
CA LEU A 592 15.12 -13.84 -19.01
C LEU A 592 16.35 -14.44 -18.30
N GLY A 593 16.64 -13.99 -17.07
CA GLY A 593 17.81 -14.38 -16.28
C GLY A 593 19.11 -13.73 -16.75
N ARG A 594 20.10 -13.61 -15.84
CA ARG A 594 21.38 -12.90 -16.08
C ARG A 594 22.11 -13.32 -17.37
N GLN A 595 22.03 -14.60 -17.74
CA GLN A 595 22.65 -15.16 -18.95
C GLN A 595 22.13 -14.52 -20.26
N ASN A 596 20.88 -14.02 -20.25
CA ASN A 596 20.22 -13.40 -21.40
C ASN A 596 20.17 -11.85 -21.29
N TRP A 597 20.93 -11.25 -20.36
CA TRP A 597 21.04 -9.79 -20.22
C TRP A 597 21.47 -9.09 -21.52
N HIS A 598 22.30 -9.76 -22.32
CA HIS A 598 22.71 -9.29 -23.65
C HIS A 598 21.55 -9.03 -24.63
N CYS A 599 20.33 -9.53 -24.36
CA CYS A 599 19.14 -9.20 -25.13
C CYS A 599 18.46 -7.89 -24.68
N LEU A 600 18.75 -7.38 -23.48
CA LEU A 600 18.13 -6.19 -22.89
C LEU A 600 19.07 -4.99 -22.74
N LYS A 601 20.39 -5.22 -22.75
CA LYS A 601 21.42 -4.20 -22.51
C LYS A 601 21.21 -2.92 -23.33
N ASP A 602 21.18 -3.03 -24.66
CA ASP A 602 21.02 -1.90 -25.58
C ASP A 602 19.71 -1.12 -25.33
N THR A 603 18.65 -1.83 -24.95
CA THR A 603 17.36 -1.24 -24.55
C THR A 603 17.47 -0.49 -23.23
N TYR A 604 18.20 -1.01 -22.24
CA TYR A 604 18.45 -0.33 -20.97
C TYR A 604 19.33 0.92 -21.16
N GLU A 605 20.40 0.84 -21.96
CA GLU A 605 21.25 1.98 -22.32
C GLU A 605 20.47 3.09 -23.07
N THR A 606 19.59 2.69 -23.99
CA THR A 606 18.69 3.62 -24.71
C THR A 606 17.73 4.31 -23.75
N LEU A 607 17.06 3.57 -22.86
CA LEU A 607 16.14 4.13 -21.86
C LEU A 607 16.86 5.00 -20.81
N ALA A 608 18.10 4.66 -20.46
CA ALA A 608 18.93 5.45 -19.55
C ALA A 608 19.40 6.78 -20.14
N THR A 609 19.35 6.92 -21.48
CA THR A 609 19.70 8.15 -22.22
C THR A 609 18.49 8.82 -22.87
N ASP A 610 17.27 8.33 -22.60
CA ASP A 610 16.01 8.87 -23.13
C ASP A 610 15.84 10.36 -22.80
N VAL A 611 15.33 11.15 -23.74
CA VAL A 611 15.10 12.61 -23.58
C VAL A 611 14.13 12.93 -22.43
N GLN A 612 13.18 12.04 -22.13
CA GLN A 612 12.22 12.18 -21.05
C GLN A 612 12.86 11.83 -19.70
N TRP A 613 13.04 12.83 -18.83
CA TRP A 613 13.51 12.61 -17.46
C TRP A 613 12.64 11.62 -16.66
N LYS A 614 11.34 11.49 -16.99
CA LYS A 614 10.45 10.48 -16.39
C LYS A 614 10.94 9.05 -16.62
N VAL A 615 11.44 8.74 -17.82
CA VAL A 615 11.94 7.41 -18.21
C VAL A 615 13.23 7.11 -17.45
N ARG A 616 14.19 8.04 -17.50
CA ARG A 616 15.47 7.94 -16.78
C ARG A 616 15.26 7.81 -15.26
N ARG A 617 14.33 8.58 -14.68
CA ARG A 617 13.90 8.46 -13.28
C ARG A 617 13.35 7.08 -12.96
N THR A 618 12.49 6.50 -13.80
CA THR A 618 11.96 5.15 -13.57
C THR A 618 13.07 4.08 -13.53
N LEU A 619 14.13 4.22 -14.34
CA LEU A 619 15.31 3.36 -14.23
C LEU A 619 16.16 3.67 -12.99
N ALA A 620 16.36 4.94 -12.65
CA ALA A 620 17.13 5.34 -11.48
C ALA A 620 16.55 4.80 -10.16
N PHE A 621 15.23 4.66 -10.06
CA PHE A 621 14.56 4.01 -8.93
C PHE A 621 14.74 2.48 -8.89
N SER A 622 15.00 1.81 -10.02
CA SER A 622 15.03 0.34 -10.14
C SER A 622 16.41 -0.26 -10.47
N ILE A 623 17.45 0.56 -10.66
CA ILE A 623 18.83 0.13 -10.95
C ILE A 623 19.41 -0.80 -9.87
N HIS A 624 18.97 -0.65 -8.62
CA HIS A 624 19.36 -1.53 -7.52
C HIS A 624 18.72 -2.92 -7.63
N GLU A 625 17.40 -3.02 -7.91
CA GLU A 625 16.73 -4.31 -8.19
C GLU A 625 17.44 -5.05 -9.34
N LEU A 626 17.77 -4.32 -10.42
CA LEU A 626 18.46 -4.87 -11.59
C LEU A 626 19.88 -5.33 -11.26
N ALA A 627 20.62 -4.61 -10.40
CA ALA A 627 21.95 -5.03 -9.96
C ALA A 627 21.93 -6.38 -9.21
N VAL A 628 20.94 -6.60 -8.34
CA VAL A 628 20.76 -7.89 -7.66
C VAL A 628 20.45 -9.02 -8.67
N ILE A 629 19.62 -8.74 -9.69
CA ILE A 629 19.28 -9.71 -10.74
C ILE A 629 20.50 -10.09 -11.60
N LEU A 630 21.34 -9.12 -11.96
CA LEU A 630 22.48 -9.35 -12.83
C LEU A 630 23.68 -9.97 -12.10
N GLY A 631 23.93 -9.59 -10.85
CA GLY A 631 25.14 -9.95 -10.10
C GLY A 631 26.27 -8.95 -10.27
N ASP A 632 27.36 -9.16 -9.54
CA ASP A 632 28.49 -8.24 -9.38
C ASP A 632 29.21 -7.89 -10.69
N GLN A 633 29.61 -8.89 -11.48
CA GLN A 633 30.41 -8.71 -12.71
C GLN A 633 29.67 -7.85 -13.74
N LEU A 634 28.39 -8.16 -14.00
CA LEU A 634 27.54 -7.41 -14.94
C LEU A 634 27.15 -6.04 -14.38
N THR A 635 26.92 -5.93 -13.07
CA THR A 635 26.65 -4.63 -12.42
C THR A 635 27.86 -3.69 -12.56
N ALA A 636 29.08 -4.19 -12.32
CA ALA A 636 30.30 -3.42 -12.43
C ALA A 636 30.65 -3.02 -13.88
N ALA A 637 30.32 -3.87 -14.86
CA ALA A 637 30.54 -3.59 -16.28
C ALA A 637 29.52 -2.62 -16.87
N ASP A 638 28.22 -2.86 -16.63
CA ASP A 638 27.14 -2.24 -17.41
C ASP A 638 26.31 -1.23 -16.60
N LEU A 639 26.01 -1.52 -15.32
CA LEU A 639 25.15 -0.65 -14.50
C LEU A 639 25.91 0.49 -13.83
N VAL A 640 27.14 0.26 -13.34
CA VAL A 640 27.98 1.29 -12.71
C VAL A 640 28.19 2.54 -13.61
N PRO A 641 28.47 2.42 -14.93
CA PRO A 641 28.51 3.58 -15.82
C PRO A 641 27.20 4.36 -15.86
N ILE A 642 26.06 3.68 -15.92
CA ILE A 642 24.73 4.29 -16.01
C ILE A 642 24.31 4.94 -14.68
N PHE A 643 24.59 4.28 -13.56
CA PHE A 643 24.47 4.84 -12.22
C PHE A 643 25.23 6.17 -12.10
N ASN A 644 26.48 6.20 -12.59
CA ASN A 644 27.32 7.40 -12.61
C ASN A 644 26.81 8.51 -13.55
N CYS A 645 25.97 8.19 -14.54
CA CYS A 645 25.23 9.17 -15.32
C CYS A 645 24.02 9.71 -14.54
N PHE A 646 23.21 8.85 -13.92
CA PHE A 646 22.04 9.28 -13.12
C PHE A 646 22.43 10.14 -11.91
N LEU A 647 23.60 9.94 -11.30
CA LEU A 647 24.16 10.81 -10.24
C LEU A 647 24.34 12.28 -10.68
N LYS A 648 24.48 12.52 -12.00
CA LYS A 648 24.80 13.80 -12.65
C LYS A 648 23.64 14.34 -13.51
N ASP A 649 22.49 13.70 -13.41
CA ASP A 649 21.24 14.07 -14.08
C ASP A 649 20.50 15.15 -13.25
N LEU A 650 19.26 15.48 -13.61
CA LEU A 650 18.38 16.39 -12.85
C LEU A 650 18.11 15.84 -11.44
N ASP A 651 17.88 16.73 -10.45
CA ASP A 651 17.55 16.34 -9.06
C ASP A 651 16.36 15.35 -8.98
N GLU A 652 15.40 15.40 -9.92
CA GLU A 652 14.27 14.47 -10.06
C GLU A 652 14.64 13.04 -10.51
N VAL A 653 15.80 12.86 -11.14
CA VAL A 653 16.37 11.54 -11.50
C VAL A 653 17.35 11.09 -10.40
N ARG A 654 18.24 12.00 -9.96
CA ARG A 654 19.21 11.77 -8.88
C ARG A 654 18.54 11.20 -7.61
N ILE A 655 17.33 11.66 -7.26
CA ILE A 655 16.60 11.19 -6.08
C ILE A 655 16.24 9.69 -6.13
N GLY A 656 16.05 9.12 -7.32
CA GLY A 656 15.82 7.67 -7.48
C GLY A 656 17.07 6.86 -7.14
N VAL A 657 18.23 7.33 -7.60
CA VAL A 657 19.53 6.74 -7.26
C VAL A 657 19.80 6.88 -5.76
N LEU A 658 19.52 8.07 -5.21
CA LEU A 658 19.75 8.38 -3.80
C LEU A 658 18.92 7.46 -2.90
N LYS A 659 17.62 7.28 -3.21
CA LYS A 659 16.69 6.41 -2.47
C LYS A 659 17.11 4.96 -2.29
N HIS A 660 18.04 4.48 -3.12
CA HIS A 660 18.53 3.12 -3.11
C HIS A 660 20.07 3.08 -3.18
N LEU A 661 20.71 4.14 -2.68
CA LEU A 661 22.16 4.33 -2.73
C LEU A 661 22.87 3.29 -1.86
N TYR A 662 22.35 3.02 -0.66
CA TYR A 662 22.81 1.89 0.16
C TYR A 662 22.65 0.55 -0.58
N ASP A 663 21.46 0.30 -1.15
CA ASP A 663 21.11 -0.98 -1.78
C ASP A 663 21.93 -1.28 -3.03
N PHE A 664 22.33 -0.26 -3.80
CA PHE A 664 23.24 -0.44 -4.93
C PHE A 664 24.70 -0.55 -4.48
N LEU A 665 25.16 0.33 -3.58
CA LEU A 665 26.56 0.35 -3.16
C LEU A 665 26.98 -0.96 -2.46
N LYS A 666 26.13 -1.55 -1.61
CA LYS A 666 26.46 -2.79 -0.88
C LYS A 666 26.80 -3.98 -1.79
N LEU A 667 26.31 -3.97 -3.04
CA LEU A 667 26.56 -5.00 -4.06
C LEU A 667 27.92 -4.85 -4.76
N LEU A 668 28.59 -3.70 -4.61
CA LEU A 668 29.90 -3.46 -5.22
C LEU A 668 31.03 -3.89 -4.28
N HIS A 669 32.15 -4.38 -4.85
CA HIS A 669 33.37 -4.67 -4.08
C HIS A 669 33.91 -3.40 -3.40
N ALA A 670 34.58 -3.57 -2.26
CA ALA A 670 34.97 -2.48 -1.35
C ALA A 670 35.80 -1.36 -2.02
N ASP A 671 36.73 -1.71 -2.91
CA ASP A 671 37.55 -0.72 -3.65
C ASP A 671 36.67 0.19 -4.51
N LYS A 672 35.68 -0.40 -5.21
CA LYS A 672 34.73 0.34 -6.05
C LYS A 672 33.75 1.16 -5.22
N ARG A 673 33.32 0.68 -4.05
CA ARG A 673 32.54 1.52 -3.10
C ARG A 673 33.34 2.77 -2.71
N ARG A 674 34.62 2.62 -2.38
CA ARG A 674 35.47 3.73 -1.91
C ARG A 674 35.57 4.90 -2.90
N GLU A 675 35.49 4.64 -4.20
CA GLU A 675 35.46 5.68 -5.25
C GLU A 675 34.22 6.62 -5.15
N TYR A 676 33.14 6.19 -4.48
CA TYR A 676 31.94 7.01 -4.31
C TYR A 676 32.02 8.00 -3.14
N LEU A 677 32.92 7.83 -2.17
CA LEU A 677 33.01 8.72 -0.99
C LEU A 677 33.21 10.21 -1.37
N TYR A 678 33.99 10.47 -2.42
CA TYR A 678 34.16 11.82 -2.98
C TYR A 678 32.87 12.35 -3.64
N GLN A 679 32.13 11.48 -4.32
CA GLN A 679 30.88 11.81 -5.02
C GLN A 679 29.73 12.09 -4.04
N LEU A 680 29.76 11.51 -2.83
CA LEU A 680 28.77 11.82 -1.78
C LEU A 680 28.78 13.29 -1.38
N GLN A 681 29.92 13.99 -1.51
CA GLN A 681 30.00 15.42 -1.27
C GLN A 681 29.27 16.24 -2.37
N GLU A 682 29.15 15.71 -3.60
CA GLU A 682 28.42 16.37 -4.70
C GLU A 682 26.90 16.37 -4.48
N PHE A 683 26.36 15.42 -3.70
CA PHE A 683 24.95 15.45 -3.28
C PHE A 683 24.60 16.63 -2.36
N MET A 684 25.58 17.25 -1.69
CA MET A 684 25.34 18.51 -0.96
C MET A 684 24.99 19.67 -1.89
N VAL A 685 25.36 19.58 -3.17
CA VAL A 685 25.12 20.59 -4.20
C VAL A 685 23.92 20.16 -5.05
N THR A 686 22.72 20.42 -4.54
CA THR A 686 21.47 20.36 -5.30
C THR A 686 21.34 21.59 -6.19
N GLU A 687 20.87 21.44 -7.44
CA GLU A 687 20.58 22.59 -8.31
C GLU A 687 19.54 23.49 -7.66
N ASN A 688 18.52 22.88 -7.03
CA ASN A 688 17.50 23.58 -6.30
C ASN A 688 17.78 23.56 -4.78
N SER A 689 18.40 24.61 -4.25
CA SER A 689 18.65 24.76 -2.80
C SER A 689 17.40 24.69 -1.90
N LYS A 690 16.18 24.82 -2.46
CA LYS A 690 14.91 24.61 -1.72
C LYS A 690 14.52 23.14 -1.60
N ASN A 691 15.15 22.22 -2.33
CA ASN A 691 14.85 20.79 -2.29
C ASN A 691 15.41 20.14 -1.01
N TRP A 692 14.73 20.40 0.11
CA TRP A 692 15.11 19.88 1.42
C TRP A 692 14.85 18.37 1.55
N ARG A 693 13.86 17.83 0.83
CA ARG A 693 13.55 16.39 0.82
C ARG A 693 14.72 15.57 0.28
N PHE A 694 15.40 16.07 -0.75
CA PHE A 694 16.65 15.46 -1.24
C PHE A 694 17.76 15.41 -0.17
N ARG A 695 17.86 16.45 0.67
CA ARG A 695 18.85 16.51 1.75
C ARG A 695 18.46 15.71 2.99
N TYR A 696 17.16 15.50 3.22
CA TYR A 696 16.63 14.56 4.20
C TYR A 696 16.97 13.12 3.80
N GLU A 697 16.63 12.74 2.57
CA GLU A 697 16.98 11.43 1.99
C GLU A 697 18.48 11.15 2.04
N LEU A 698 19.30 12.16 1.72
CA LEU A 698 20.76 12.05 1.83
C LEU A 698 21.20 11.71 3.26
N ALA A 699 20.55 12.26 4.28
CA ALA A 699 20.89 11.95 5.67
C ALA A 699 20.46 10.53 6.06
N GLU A 700 19.26 10.08 5.66
CA GLU A 700 18.79 8.70 5.88
C GLU A 700 19.72 7.68 5.23
N GLN A 701 20.07 7.89 3.96
CA GLN A 701 20.94 6.99 3.21
C GLN A 701 22.37 6.99 3.76
N LEU A 702 22.88 8.13 4.20
CA LEU A 702 24.19 8.21 4.84
C LEU A 702 24.25 7.46 6.19
N ILE A 703 23.13 7.35 6.93
CA ILE A 703 23.07 6.52 8.15
C ILE A 703 23.33 5.05 7.79
N LEU A 704 22.58 4.52 6.80
CA LEU A 704 22.75 3.14 6.33
C LEU A 704 24.15 2.88 5.76
N ILE A 705 24.69 3.84 5.01
CA ILE A 705 25.96 3.69 4.29
C ILE A 705 27.20 3.70 5.22
N ILE A 706 27.08 4.16 6.47
CA ILE A 706 28.19 4.16 7.44
C ILE A 706 28.77 2.75 7.67
N GLU A 707 27.94 1.70 7.66
CA GLU A 707 28.40 0.31 7.88
C GLU A 707 29.24 -0.24 6.72
N LEU A 708 29.14 0.34 5.51
CA LEU A 708 29.80 -0.16 4.30
C LEU A 708 31.28 0.25 4.19
N TYR A 709 31.76 1.10 5.11
CA TYR A 709 33.06 1.79 5.07
C TYR A 709 33.85 1.69 6.38
N SER A 710 35.16 2.00 6.32
CA SER A 710 35.98 2.07 7.53
C SER A 710 35.66 3.33 8.35
N HIS A 711 35.81 3.26 9.68
CA HIS A 711 35.58 4.42 10.56
C HIS A 711 36.44 5.65 10.19
N ASN A 712 37.63 5.44 9.60
CA ASN A 712 38.46 6.54 9.11
C ASN A 712 37.85 7.22 7.88
N ASP A 713 37.35 6.43 6.92
CA ASP A 713 36.67 6.97 5.72
C ASP A 713 35.38 7.74 6.10
N VAL A 714 34.61 7.21 7.06
CA VAL A 714 33.43 7.92 7.60
C VAL A 714 33.82 9.25 8.25
N TYR A 715 34.92 9.29 9.00
CA TYR A 715 35.40 10.52 9.64
C TYR A 715 35.99 11.55 8.67
N ASP A 716 36.72 11.10 7.65
CA ASP A 716 37.39 11.97 6.69
C ASP A 716 36.40 12.55 5.66
N TYR A 717 35.41 11.78 5.21
CA TYR A 717 34.48 12.18 4.15
C TYR A 717 33.07 12.54 4.67
N LEU A 718 32.45 11.70 5.50
CA LEU A 718 31.02 11.86 5.84
C LEU A 718 30.76 12.85 6.97
N ARG A 719 31.67 12.95 7.96
CA ARG A 719 31.61 13.92 9.08
C ARG A 719 31.25 15.33 8.62
N GLN A 720 31.92 15.84 7.59
CA GLN A 720 31.69 17.22 7.16
C GLN A 720 30.30 17.43 6.56
N ILE A 721 29.76 16.40 5.89
CA ILE A 721 28.40 16.39 5.35
C ILE A 721 27.39 16.43 6.51
N ALA A 722 27.53 15.50 7.46
CA ALA A 722 26.66 15.38 8.63
C ALA A 722 26.58 16.69 9.46
N LEU A 723 27.74 17.26 9.82
CA LEU A 723 27.82 18.53 10.56
C LEU A 723 27.17 19.72 9.82
N ASN A 724 27.18 19.69 8.48
CA ASN A 724 26.52 20.71 7.66
C ASN A 724 25.00 20.51 7.60
N LEU A 725 24.51 19.27 7.53
CA LEU A 725 23.07 18.97 7.52
C LEU A 725 22.42 19.22 8.90
N CYS A 726 23.13 18.98 10.01
CA CYS A 726 22.74 19.49 11.35
C CYS A 726 22.63 21.03 11.42
N SER A 727 23.20 21.74 10.43
CA SER A 727 23.13 23.20 10.30
C SER A 727 22.10 23.66 9.25
N ASP A 728 21.24 22.77 8.73
CA ASP A 728 20.26 23.11 7.69
C ASP A 728 19.21 24.12 8.15
N LYS A 729 18.56 24.76 7.17
CA LYS A 729 17.47 25.72 7.38
C LYS A 729 16.17 25.03 7.82
N VAL A 730 15.90 23.82 7.33
CA VAL A 730 14.67 23.05 7.61
C VAL A 730 14.84 22.18 8.87
N SER A 731 13.80 22.08 9.70
CA SER A 731 13.73 21.26 10.91
C SER A 731 14.03 19.79 10.62
N GLU A 732 13.28 19.19 9.70
CA GLU A 732 13.32 17.75 9.39
C GLU A 732 14.74 17.30 9.00
N VAL A 733 15.41 18.08 8.15
CA VAL A 733 16.78 17.79 7.71
C VAL A 733 17.75 17.84 8.89
N ARG A 734 17.61 18.80 9.82
CA ARG A 734 18.44 18.83 11.03
C ARG A 734 18.15 17.62 11.94
N TRP A 735 16.88 17.24 12.10
CA TRP A 735 16.45 16.16 12.99
C TRP A 735 17.10 14.82 12.61
N ILE A 736 16.92 14.36 11.37
CA ILE A 736 17.55 13.14 10.87
C ILE A 736 19.09 13.24 10.91
N SER A 737 19.64 14.45 10.74
CA SER A 737 21.08 14.66 10.80
C SER A 737 21.67 14.52 12.20
N TYR A 738 20.89 14.70 13.28
CA TYR A 738 21.37 14.44 14.63
C TYR A 738 21.63 12.94 14.84
N LYS A 739 20.78 12.06 14.29
CA LYS A 739 21.03 10.61 14.20
C LYS A 739 22.24 10.30 13.29
N LEU A 740 22.34 10.94 12.12
CA LEU A 740 23.53 10.79 11.27
C LEU A 740 24.84 11.14 12.00
N VAL A 741 24.84 12.21 12.79
CA VAL A 741 25.99 12.60 13.62
C VAL A 741 26.22 11.64 14.78
N SER A 742 25.19 11.02 15.38
CA SER A 742 25.40 10.02 16.43
C SER A 742 25.99 8.71 15.87
N HIS A 743 25.67 8.31 14.64
CA HIS A 743 26.26 7.14 14.00
C HIS A 743 27.69 7.37 13.42
N VAL A 744 28.18 8.61 13.31
CA VAL A 744 29.59 8.86 12.94
C VAL A 744 30.49 8.32 14.06
N PRO A 745 31.39 7.33 13.80
CA PRO A 745 32.03 6.56 14.86
C PRO A 745 32.83 7.38 15.90
N PHE A 746 32.27 7.49 17.11
CA PHE A 746 33.03 7.86 18.32
C PHE A 746 33.90 6.70 18.85
N SER A 747 33.64 5.48 18.37
CA SER A 747 34.10 4.19 18.89
C SER A 747 35.56 3.85 18.58
N LEU A 748 36.50 4.75 18.84
CA LEU A 748 37.90 4.37 19.06
C LEU A 748 38.62 5.31 20.03
N LEU A 749 39.31 4.73 21.02
CA LEU A 749 40.19 5.39 22.00
C LEU A 749 41.38 6.08 21.31
N SER A 750 41.09 7.19 20.65
CA SER A 750 41.94 7.85 19.67
C SER A 750 41.67 9.35 19.65
N LYS A 751 42.66 10.11 19.16
CA LYS A 751 42.57 11.58 19.07
C LYS A 751 41.45 12.07 18.14
N ILE A 752 40.94 11.19 17.28
CA ILE A 752 39.91 11.45 16.27
C ILE A 752 38.56 11.72 16.95
N ALA A 753 38.13 10.83 17.85
CA ALA A 753 36.88 10.98 18.61
C ALA A 753 36.90 12.26 19.49
N THR A 754 37.98 12.50 20.24
CA THR A 754 38.14 13.74 21.03
C THR A 754 38.10 15.00 20.16
N THR A 755 38.58 14.93 18.92
CA THR A 755 38.49 16.04 17.97
C THR A 755 37.04 16.28 17.53
N LEU A 756 36.26 15.22 17.29
CA LEU A 756 34.82 15.33 16.97
C LEU A 756 34.03 15.92 18.15
N HIS A 757 34.26 15.47 19.38
CA HIS A 757 33.57 16.02 20.56
C HIS A 757 33.83 17.52 20.71
N ASN A 758 35.09 17.95 20.57
CA ASN A 758 35.47 19.36 20.58
C ASN A 758 34.84 20.15 19.41
N GLU A 759 34.77 19.57 18.21
CA GLU A 759 34.11 20.19 17.06
C GLU A 759 32.59 20.38 17.30
N LEU A 760 31.91 19.39 17.88
CA LEU A 760 30.49 19.47 18.26
C LEU A 760 30.23 20.56 19.31
N ILE A 761 31.04 20.62 20.37
CA ILE A 761 30.94 21.64 21.42
C ILE A 761 31.15 23.05 20.85
N MET A 762 32.23 23.24 20.08
CA MET A 762 32.56 24.55 19.50
C MET A 762 31.55 25.01 18.42
N ARG A 763 30.95 24.07 17.66
CA ARG A 763 30.03 24.38 16.57
C ARG A 763 28.58 24.55 17.02
N PHE A 764 28.13 23.75 18.00
CA PHE A 764 26.74 23.70 18.45
C PHE A 764 26.56 24.26 19.87
N CYS A 765 27.24 23.71 20.90
CA CYS A 765 27.08 24.18 22.29
C CYS A 765 27.43 25.67 22.46
N HIS A 766 28.47 26.15 21.79
CA HIS A 766 28.88 27.56 21.81
C HIS A 766 28.30 28.39 20.65
N CYS A 767 27.26 27.91 19.96
CA CYS A 767 26.65 28.63 18.85
C CYS A 767 25.97 29.93 19.31
N THR A 768 26.22 31.03 18.61
CA THR A 768 25.60 32.34 18.90
C THR A 768 24.08 32.31 18.70
N LYS A 769 23.57 31.43 17.84
CA LYS A 769 22.13 31.20 17.62
C LYS A 769 21.62 30.10 18.55
N TRP A 770 20.50 30.37 19.23
CA TRP A 770 19.83 29.42 20.13
C TRP A 770 19.51 28.08 19.46
N VAL A 771 19.06 28.08 18.20
CA VAL A 771 18.82 26.87 17.39
C VAL A 771 20.06 25.96 17.27
N GLY A 772 21.27 26.54 17.25
CA GLY A 772 22.51 25.77 17.24
C GLY A 772 22.84 25.15 18.60
N ARG A 773 22.41 25.76 19.71
CA ARG A 773 22.57 25.22 21.07
C ARG A 773 21.50 24.16 21.39
N GLN A 774 20.29 24.34 20.87
CA GLN A 774 19.27 23.27 20.82
C GLN A 774 19.78 22.03 20.07
N ALA A 775 20.45 22.24 18.92
CA ALA A 775 21.05 21.14 18.17
C ALA A 775 22.08 20.34 19.00
N PHE A 776 22.83 20.99 19.89
CA PHE A 776 23.73 20.28 20.81
C PHE A 776 22.97 19.38 21.80
N ALA A 777 21.86 19.86 22.37
CA ALA A 777 21.01 19.05 23.24
C ALA A 777 20.42 17.83 22.50
N PHE A 778 19.91 18.03 21.28
CA PHE A 778 19.40 16.91 20.46
C PHE A 778 20.48 15.92 20.01
N ILE A 779 21.69 16.39 19.69
CA ILE A 779 22.82 15.49 19.37
C ILE A 779 23.22 14.67 20.61
N CYS A 780 23.26 15.28 21.79
CA CYS A 780 23.51 14.55 23.04
C CYS A 780 22.42 13.53 23.35
N GLN A 781 21.14 13.89 23.13
CA GLN A 781 20.00 12.98 23.25
C GLN A 781 20.12 11.78 22.30
N ALA A 782 20.35 12.02 21.01
CA ALA A 782 20.49 10.96 20.00
C ALA A 782 21.70 10.03 20.24
N ILE A 783 22.81 10.54 20.79
CA ILE A 783 23.97 9.71 21.16
C ILE A 783 23.65 8.74 22.29
N VAL A 784 22.80 9.15 23.25
CA VAL A 784 22.42 8.35 24.42
C VAL A 784 21.27 7.40 24.09
N GLU A 785 20.31 7.81 23.25
CA GLU A 785 19.18 6.97 22.85
C GLU A 785 19.60 5.81 21.93
N GLU A 786 20.45 6.07 20.93
CA GLU A 786 20.97 5.08 19.97
C GLU A 786 22.15 4.23 20.51
N ASP A 787 22.55 4.42 21.77
CA ASP A 787 23.72 3.77 22.43
C ASP A 787 25.07 3.91 21.68
N CYS A 788 25.21 4.95 20.85
CA CYS A 788 26.40 5.19 20.01
C CYS A 788 27.70 5.50 20.78
N MET A 789 27.63 5.74 22.10
CA MET A 789 28.79 6.04 22.95
C MET A 789 28.60 5.47 24.36
N PRO A 790 29.60 4.77 24.94
CA PRO A 790 29.55 4.36 26.34
C PRO A 790 29.38 5.54 27.30
N MET A 791 28.50 5.41 28.29
CA MET A 791 28.10 6.52 29.17
C MET A 791 29.27 7.16 29.93
N ASP A 792 30.33 6.41 30.27
CA ASP A 792 31.56 6.97 30.85
C ASP A 792 32.21 8.03 29.95
N GLN A 793 32.25 7.80 28.63
CA GLN A 793 32.83 8.73 27.66
C GLN A 793 31.90 9.90 27.40
N PHE A 794 30.58 9.66 27.34
CA PHE A 794 29.58 10.72 27.24
C PHE A 794 29.65 11.67 28.44
N ALA A 795 29.72 11.12 29.64
CA ALA A 795 29.83 11.87 30.89
C ALA A 795 31.18 12.62 31.01
N GLN A 796 32.28 12.04 30.53
CA GLN A 796 33.58 12.70 30.51
C GLN A 796 33.67 13.85 29.48
N HIS A 797 32.99 13.74 28.33
CA HIS A 797 33.26 14.62 27.18
C HIS A 797 32.12 15.53 26.75
N LEU A 798 30.85 15.13 26.91
CA LEU A 798 29.70 15.88 26.38
C LEU A 798 28.76 16.38 27.49
N LEU A 799 28.55 15.59 28.54
CA LEU A 799 27.68 15.95 29.66
C LEU A 799 28.04 17.32 30.32
N PRO A 800 29.31 17.69 30.57
CA PRO A 800 29.62 18.98 31.19
C PRO A 800 29.21 20.17 30.32
N SER A 801 29.25 20.01 29.00
CA SER A 801 28.75 21.01 28.05
C SER A 801 27.22 21.02 28.00
N LEU A 802 26.56 19.86 28.07
CA LEU A 802 25.10 19.76 28.12
C LEU A 802 24.54 20.41 29.39
N LEU A 803 25.11 20.11 30.56
CA LEU A 803 24.75 20.73 31.83
C LEU A 803 24.97 22.24 31.80
N SER A 804 26.01 22.76 31.11
CA SER A 804 26.22 24.21 30.98
C SER A 804 25.08 24.95 30.25
N LEU A 805 24.25 24.23 29.48
CA LEU A 805 23.06 24.78 28.83
C LEU A 805 21.80 24.77 29.72
N SER A 806 21.85 24.19 30.95
CA SER A 806 20.76 24.33 31.93
C SER A 806 20.50 25.79 32.28
N SER A 807 21.54 26.63 32.23
CA SER A 807 21.49 28.07 32.51
C SER A 807 21.36 28.95 31.25
N ASP A 808 20.98 28.39 30.08
CA ASP A 808 20.87 29.17 28.85
C ASP A 808 19.83 30.31 28.96
N PRO A 809 20.12 31.54 28.48
CA PRO A 809 19.15 32.63 28.53
C PRO A 809 17.84 32.37 27.76
N VAL A 810 17.82 31.44 26.79
CA VAL A 810 16.64 31.13 25.97
C VAL A 810 15.90 29.89 26.52
N PRO A 811 14.62 30.01 26.94
CA PRO A 811 13.86 28.88 27.50
C PRO A 811 13.80 27.66 26.58
N ASN A 812 13.64 27.85 25.26
CA ASN A 812 13.59 26.77 24.27
C ASN A 812 14.89 25.93 24.21
N VAL A 813 16.02 26.43 24.72
CA VAL A 813 17.25 25.62 24.91
C VAL A 813 17.11 24.81 26.20
N ARG A 814 16.76 25.46 27.32
CA ARG A 814 16.57 24.81 28.62
C ARG A 814 15.50 23.72 28.61
N VAL A 815 14.41 23.88 27.84
CA VAL A 815 13.38 22.86 27.59
C VAL A 815 13.99 21.56 27.04
N LEU A 816 14.89 21.67 26.08
CA LEU A 816 15.50 20.49 25.44
C LEU A 816 16.61 19.88 26.28
N VAL A 817 17.32 20.69 27.06
CA VAL A 817 18.25 20.20 28.09
C VAL A 817 17.48 19.41 29.15
N ALA A 818 16.37 19.95 29.65
CA ALA A 818 15.47 19.24 30.57
C ALA A 818 14.96 17.92 29.96
N LYS A 819 14.48 17.94 28.70
CA LYS A 819 14.02 16.74 27.99
C LYS A 819 15.13 15.68 27.89
N ALA A 820 16.30 16.03 27.38
CA ALA A 820 17.42 15.09 27.20
C ALA A 820 17.93 14.53 28.54
N LEU A 821 18.04 15.36 29.58
CA LEU A 821 18.47 14.92 30.91
C LEU A 821 17.44 13.97 31.55
N GLN A 822 16.16 14.34 31.54
CA GLN A 822 15.07 13.65 32.25
C GLN A 822 14.56 12.39 31.53
N GLN A 823 14.61 12.34 30.19
CA GLN A 823 14.12 11.21 29.39
C GLN A 823 15.20 10.23 28.93
N SER A 824 16.46 10.65 28.81
CA SER A 824 17.51 9.82 28.16
C SER A 824 18.75 9.63 29.05
N VAL A 825 19.28 10.70 29.63
CA VAL A 825 20.54 10.61 30.41
C VAL A 825 20.32 10.03 31.82
N LEU A 826 19.22 10.40 32.50
CA LEU A 826 18.92 9.92 33.86
C LEU A 826 18.70 8.40 33.92
N GLU A 827 18.07 7.82 32.89
CA GLU A 827 17.84 6.37 32.83
C GLU A 827 19.16 5.59 32.67
N LYS A 828 20.06 6.07 31.81
CA LYS A 828 21.30 5.36 31.45
C LYS A 828 22.53 5.71 32.30
N SER A 829 22.47 6.70 33.21
CA SER A 829 23.63 7.18 33.98
C SER A 829 23.47 7.05 35.50
N SER A 830 24.09 6.03 36.10
CA SER A 830 24.17 5.86 37.56
C SER A 830 25.39 6.51 38.23
N ALA A 831 26.37 6.98 37.44
CA ALA A 831 27.69 7.40 37.94
C ALA A 831 27.82 8.92 38.24
N TYR A 832 26.87 9.73 37.75
CA TYR A 832 26.89 11.20 37.82
C TYR A 832 25.55 11.75 38.34
N SER A 833 24.94 11.04 39.29
CA SER A 833 23.59 11.36 39.79
C SER A 833 23.52 12.71 40.50
N ASP A 834 24.59 13.15 41.16
CA ASP A 834 24.59 14.36 41.98
C ASP A 834 24.54 15.62 41.11
N GLU A 835 25.43 15.75 40.11
CA GLU A 835 25.43 16.90 39.19
C GLU A 835 24.20 16.92 38.27
N LEU A 836 23.64 15.74 37.95
CA LEU A 836 22.45 15.61 37.12
C LEU A 836 21.18 16.03 37.88
N GLU A 837 21.02 15.60 39.13
CA GLU A 837 19.90 16.02 39.99
C GLU A 837 20.04 17.47 40.46
N GLU A 838 21.25 18.03 40.61
CA GLU A 838 21.42 19.47 40.83
C GLU A 838 20.87 20.28 39.65
N ALA A 839 21.27 19.96 38.41
CA ALA A 839 20.78 20.63 37.21
C ALA A 839 19.27 20.41 36.95
N LEU A 840 18.76 19.19 37.19
CA LEU A 840 17.32 18.92 37.09
C LEU A 840 16.53 19.66 38.18
N SER A 841 17.04 19.78 39.40
CA SER A 841 16.43 20.56 40.48
C SER A 841 16.32 22.05 40.12
N GLU A 842 17.35 22.63 39.49
CA GLU A 842 17.29 24.00 38.96
C GLU A 842 16.20 24.14 37.88
N LEU A 843 16.16 23.22 36.91
CA LEU A 843 15.19 23.24 35.80
C LEU A 843 13.74 23.00 36.27
N ARG A 844 13.53 22.19 37.32
CA ARG A 844 12.24 22.00 38.03
C ARG A 844 11.78 23.27 38.76
N MET A 845 12.69 24.22 39.01
CA MET A 845 12.43 25.52 39.64
C MET A 845 12.52 26.71 38.66
N ASP A 846 12.55 26.45 37.34
CA ASP A 846 12.68 27.51 36.33
C ASP A 846 11.51 28.52 36.36
N LYS A 847 11.77 29.74 35.88
CA LYS A 847 10.77 30.81 35.77
C LYS A 847 9.76 30.52 34.66
N ASP A 848 10.19 29.81 33.63
CA ASP A 848 9.37 29.37 32.52
C ASP A 848 8.39 28.27 32.97
N ARG A 849 7.32 28.03 32.21
CA ARG A 849 6.37 26.93 32.49
C ARG A 849 6.86 25.63 31.88
N ASP A 850 7.38 25.69 30.66
CA ASP A 850 7.54 24.51 29.83
C ASP A 850 8.85 23.81 30.17
N VAL A 851 9.89 24.58 30.57
CA VAL A 851 11.12 24.03 31.17
C VAL A 851 10.79 23.18 32.40
N ARG A 852 9.95 23.68 33.31
CA ARG A 852 9.53 22.93 34.50
C ARG A 852 8.70 21.69 34.17
N PHE A 853 7.83 21.78 33.16
CA PHE A 853 7.05 20.63 32.69
C PHE A 853 7.95 19.50 32.18
N PHE A 854 8.87 19.78 31.27
CA PHE A 854 9.80 18.76 30.76
C PHE A 854 10.81 18.28 31.82
N ALA A 855 11.16 19.09 32.82
CA ALA A 855 12.02 18.69 33.94
C ALA A 855 11.29 17.87 35.04
N THR A 856 9.96 17.69 34.93
CA THR A 856 9.13 16.87 35.84
C THR A 856 8.40 15.73 35.14
N LEU A 857 8.67 15.52 33.85
CA LEU A 857 8.01 14.48 33.05
C LEU A 857 8.61 13.10 33.38
N ASP A 858 7.75 12.17 33.79
CA ASP A 858 8.14 10.78 34.07
C ASP A 858 8.59 10.07 32.77
N PRO A 859 9.80 9.49 32.70
CA PRO A 859 10.29 8.80 31.50
C PRO A 859 9.41 7.62 31.08
N ASN A 860 8.69 6.97 32.00
CA ASN A 860 7.82 5.83 31.68
C ASN A 860 6.50 6.24 31.00
N ARG A 861 6.18 7.54 30.94
CA ARG A 861 4.91 8.01 30.38
C ARG A 861 5.09 8.33 28.89
N ASN A 862 4.70 7.37 28.04
CA ASN A 862 4.65 7.52 26.58
C ASN A 862 3.70 8.65 26.14
N VAL A 863 4.19 9.88 26.13
CA VAL A 863 3.51 11.03 25.52
C VAL A 863 3.63 10.90 24.00
N MET A 864 2.49 11.00 23.30
CA MET A 864 2.45 10.97 21.82
C MET A 864 3.41 12.01 21.20
N ASP A 865 3.84 11.70 19.98
CA ASP A 865 4.89 12.40 19.21
C ASP A 865 4.94 13.93 19.44
N THR A 866 5.99 14.36 20.15
CA THR A 866 6.21 15.77 20.49
C THR A 866 6.90 16.57 19.38
N ALA A 867 7.17 15.97 18.21
CA ALA A 867 7.70 16.69 17.04
C ALA A 867 6.77 17.82 16.55
N ALA A 868 5.45 17.70 16.79
CA ALA A 868 4.46 18.68 16.36
C ALA A 868 4.35 19.96 17.22
N LEU A 869 5.17 20.12 18.26
CA LEU A 869 4.99 21.15 19.32
C LEU A 869 6.16 22.16 19.46
N ILE A 870 7.10 22.24 18.50
CA ILE A 870 8.30 23.10 18.58
C ILE A 870 8.51 23.94 17.30
#